data_AF-A0A935D1A2-F1
#
_entry.id   AF-A0A935D1A2-F1
#
_cell.length_a   1.000
_cell.length_b   1.000
_cell.length_c   1.000
_cell.angle_alpha   90.00
_cell.angle_beta   90.00
_cell.angle_gamma   90.00
#
_symmetry.space_group_name_H-M   'P 1'
#
loop_
_entity.id
_entity.type
_entity.pdbx_description
1 polymer ?
#
loop_
_entity_poly.entity_id
_entity_poly.type
_entity_poly.pdbx_seq_one_letter_code
_entity_poly.pdbx_strand_id
1 'polypeptide(L)'
;MSPRDGYSKIDAANAVVDLSALNADEVQICSDCGFASALCSAITNSSLIKNQIVGQLKSGLDSQVKDLLNDQLCTAPTPGANPPCPTGSKPNAGNTKCVYNSDANKCVPTLLGMDGHMDLSSALKSISPGASGGIDIALAAGGDMKPLPGLDPDNVPYVGHTKNGATLGMLGGAIPQPQSNCVPKADIPVPTGIPIPDEITKDDVAGFPQGTPPHHLGIALAGRFLNYALGSVYNSGLLCLGVTTEQLEQLNSGLVSLLIPSIKKLSFEQKAASLAIATRPQTAPELKLGSGADVKTDPLLAITMKRFAIDFYVWSYDRYVRAFTFEGDVRVPVNLQTGKSAKNPNGGLLPTIGDLTITNAKVTNSDLLTEDPAAIAAGLQSILSGLVGQAIGGGISPVDLSGALSSLGLGLTIPEGGIRKLTKGSDDFIGLFATLSKAAPTATVESDTHAKLVSKEVHAEAMTFAGYDRERLPVLTLALGSSLEDGKNAVEYSYSIDKGLPSPWSRAKELKVKEDYLFYQGNHTLHVTSRLVGQPETEDSSPADVPFRIDVLPPEVKLEETDKGLSLSAFDFVTPSDKLELRTKVGDVWSAWAPLANDQVLPATPGQDVDVEVRDEEGNIGRSSSALIRGKADSTLGTATGGCGGCTTTGDTNPAKDATGGLLATALVALSLLAIRKRREQGTSADSPAPLAVRAGTRASGSRFHAALGLGSLLAVTATSQGCSCGGEDPPPGGEASVLCGADCKQECEAALKPGIVGAYTSAAKAPDGTLYVAGYNDALLSNEGDTLYGDLVVGRYDTGKQAVQWETVDGVPAREPNTCPDHDRTGWRKGETESGDDVGLWTSIQVGSDGAPRVVYYDATHKSLKYATKRGDAWTSYVLKAPATPAGDFGRYAKMVLIDDKPVVAFLAMEPGTGGKALSHVVVARASSPSPADGGAWAFEDAAADKAAPCRVGMCTGKQTCVKDTGTCTDTATGCSPADCGSGKACVAVAGKATCVSIINANSVEAYPNAYGAYVSLAKTKDGLGVVFYDRIHGNLVGAQQAGGKWTTFILDGETGSRDQKTAKDTGDVGVGAHLTVGDDGTWHVSYVSGLDESLRYLSVTAGKAGTPEVVDNGSGVDGKPFPDGKHVVGDDSWVVPQGSGLAIYYQDATAGTLRVATSAQAAGGRTWTLKTLVQPNKFAGFFPSVVAGEPKVVNFWRQTDKATKDIVGDVTLVQP
;
A
#
# COMPACT_ATOMS: atom_id res chain seq x y z
N MET A 1 10.76 -19.81 -40.20
CA MET A 1 12.05 -19.10 -40.44
C MET A 1 13.14 -19.88 -39.74
N SER A 2 14.41 -19.67 -40.09
CA SER A 2 15.52 -20.28 -39.37
C SER A 2 15.73 -19.59 -38.01
N PRO A 3 16.19 -20.29 -36.96
CA PRO A 3 16.70 -19.64 -35.75
C PRO A 3 17.67 -18.51 -36.07
N ARG A 4 17.41 -17.33 -35.51
CA ARG A 4 18.20 -16.10 -35.70
C ARG A 4 18.43 -15.75 -37.18
N ASP A 5 17.41 -15.93 -38.04
CA ASP A 5 17.41 -15.37 -39.41
C ASP A 5 17.52 -13.84 -39.38
N GLY A 6 18.27 -13.24 -40.32
CA GLY A 6 18.45 -11.78 -40.43
C GLY A 6 19.42 -11.11 -39.45
N TYR A 7 19.94 -11.84 -38.45
CA TYR A 7 20.93 -11.34 -37.50
C TYR A 7 22.37 -11.65 -37.95
N SER A 8 23.32 -10.77 -37.59
CA SER A 8 24.75 -10.98 -37.79
C SER A 8 25.25 -12.14 -36.92
N LYS A 9 26.13 -12.98 -37.48
CA LYS A 9 26.64 -14.22 -36.87
C LYS A 9 28.15 -14.29 -37.00
N ILE A 10 28.83 -14.75 -35.96
CA ILE A 10 30.27 -15.07 -36.03
C ILE A 10 30.39 -16.50 -36.58
N ASP A 11 30.95 -16.63 -37.79
CA ASP A 11 31.14 -17.93 -38.44
C ASP A 11 32.54 -18.49 -38.16
N ALA A 12 32.66 -19.27 -37.09
CA ALA A 12 33.91 -19.94 -36.72
C ALA A 12 34.28 -21.10 -37.65
N ALA A 13 33.34 -21.66 -38.42
CA ALA A 13 33.63 -22.73 -39.37
C ALA A 13 34.43 -22.20 -40.59
N ASN A 14 34.13 -20.97 -41.02
CA ASN A 14 34.85 -20.25 -42.07
C ASN A 14 36.03 -19.40 -41.54
N ALA A 15 36.43 -19.55 -40.28
CA ALA A 15 37.61 -18.88 -39.74
C ALA A 15 38.91 -19.36 -40.42
N VAL A 16 39.81 -18.43 -40.73
CA VAL A 16 41.14 -18.73 -41.28
C VAL A 16 42.16 -18.69 -40.15
N VAL A 17 42.61 -19.86 -39.69
CA VAL A 17 43.71 -19.97 -38.72
C VAL A 17 45.02 -19.95 -39.50
N ASP A 18 45.75 -18.83 -39.43
CA ASP A 18 47.05 -18.72 -40.11
C ASP A 18 48.13 -19.52 -39.37
N LEU A 19 48.39 -20.72 -39.88
CA LEU A 19 49.45 -21.60 -39.43
C LEU A 19 50.67 -21.58 -40.38
N SER A 20 50.87 -20.51 -41.16
CA SER A 20 52.01 -20.36 -42.09
C SER A 20 53.38 -20.42 -41.39
N ALA A 21 53.47 -19.96 -40.14
CA ALA A 21 54.70 -19.97 -39.36
C ALA A 21 55.23 -21.39 -39.03
N LEU A 22 54.34 -22.39 -38.85
CA LEU A 22 54.72 -23.76 -38.49
C LEU A 22 55.35 -24.49 -39.69
N ASN A 23 56.67 -24.66 -39.71
CA ASN A 23 57.36 -25.26 -40.86
C ASN A 23 57.98 -26.64 -40.56
N ALA A 24 58.07 -27.48 -41.59
CA ALA A 24 58.65 -28.83 -41.49
C ALA A 24 60.14 -28.81 -41.09
N ASP A 25 60.82 -27.71 -41.34
CA ASP A 25 62.23 -27.50 -41.00
C ASP A 25 62.42 -27.42 -39.47
N GLU A 26 61.42 -26.94 -38.74
CA GLU A 26 61.45 -26.68 -37.28
C GLU A 26 61.10 -27.90 -36.44
N VAL A 27 60.45 -28.91 -37.02
CA VAL A 27 60.04 -30.14 -36.32
C VAL A 27 61.10 -31.22 -36.44
N GLN A 28 61.69 -31.67 -35.32
CA GLN A 28 62.62 -32.81 -35.29
C GLN A 28 61.97 -34.02 -34.62
N ILE A 29 61.95 -35.15 -35.33
CA ILE A 29 61.38 -36.42 -34.86
C ILE A 29 62.51 -37.28 -34.29
N CYS A 30 62.56 -37.37 -32.96
CA CYS A 30 63.55 -38.15 -32.22
C CYS A 30 63.12 -39.62 -32.09
N SER A 31 63.35 -40.41 -33.15
CA SER A 31 63.10 -41.85 -33.19
C SER A 31 64.36 -42.66 -32.90
N ASP A 32 64.48 -43.29 -31.73
CA ASP A 32 65.56 -44.25 -31.46
C ASP A 32 65.21 -45.62 -32.06
N CYS A 33 65.87 -45.92 -33.19
CA CYS A 33 65.69 -47.17 -33.93
C CYS A 33 66.93 -48.08 -33.86
N GLY A 34 67.71 -48.00 -32.77
CA GLY A 34 68.80 -48.93 -32.47
C GLY A 34 69.82 -49.08 -33.60
N PHE A 35 69.97 -50.30 -34.13
CA PHE A 35 71.06 -50.66 -35.06
C PHE A 35 71.06 -49.89 -36.40
N ALA A 36 69.98 -49.19 -36.73
CA ALA A 36 69.85 -48.39 -37.94
C ALA A 36 69.50 -46.92 -37.66
N SER A 37 69.84 -46.39 -36.48
CA SER A 37 69.46 -45.04 -36.01
C SER A 37 69.70 -43.92 -37.03
N ALA A 38 70.84 -43.91 -37.74
CA ALA A 38 71.13 -42.92 -38.79
C ALA A 38 70.18 -43.02 -40.00
N LEU A 39 69.89 -44.24 -40.47
CA LEU A 39 68.98 -44.48 -41.59
C LEU A 39 67.52 -44.20 -41.18
N CYS A 40 67.14 -44.61 -39.97
CA CYS A 40 65.81 -44.37 -39.43
C CYS A 40 65.56 -42.87 -39.23
N SER A 41 66.50 -42.15 -38.62
CA SER A 41 66.43 -40.70 -38.45
C SER A 41 66.35 -39.98 -39.80
N ALA A 42 67.10 -40.40 -40.83
CA ALA A 42 67.00 -39.85 -42.18
C ALA A 42 65.64 -40.12 -42.85
N ILE A 43 64.98 -41.24 -42.52
CA ILE A 43 63.63 -41.56 -43.02
C ILE A 43 62.56 -40.78 -42.24
N THR A 44 62.58 -40.82 -40.90
CA THR A 44 61.58 -40.14 -40.04
C THR A 44 61.67 -38.63 -40.11
N ASN A 45 62.86 -38.06 -40.28
CA ASN A 45 63.08 -36.64 -40.54
C ASN A 45 63.14 -36.29 -42.04
N SER A 46 62.75 -37.21 -42.93
CA SER A 46 62.58 -36.88 -44.36
C SER A 46 61.47 -35.84 -44.53
N SER A 47 61.65 -34.93 -45.50
CA SER A 47 60.67 -33.87 -45.79
C SER A 47 59.27 -34.43 -46.10
N LEU A 48 59.17 -35.64 -46.67
CA LEU A 48 57.89 -36.28 -46.97
C LEU A 48 57.12 -36.65 -45.69
N ILE A 49 57.78 -37.28 -44.70
CA ILE A 49 57.16 -37.65 -43.42
C ILE A 49 56.94 -36.41 -42.54
N LYS A 50 57.90 -35.48 -42.50
CA LYS A 50 57.73 -34.22 -41.77
C LYS A 50 56.58 -33.38 -42.31
N ASN A 51 56.43 -33.23 -43.63
CA ASN A 51 55.32 -32.50 -44.23
C ASN A 51 53.97 -33.17 -43.93
N GLN A 52 53.91 -34.50 -43.87
CA GLN A 52 52.70 -35.23 -43.51
C GLN A 52 52.32 -35.02 -42.03
N ILE A 53 53.30 -35.04 -41.13
CA ILE A 53 53.09 -34.82 -39.68
C ILE A 53 52.77 -33.35 -39.40
N VAL A 54 53.45 -32.39 -40.01
CA VAL A 54 53.11 -30.96 -39.91
C VAL A 54 51.75 -30.68 -40.56
N GLY A 55 51.40 -31.36 -41.65
CA GLY A 55 50.05 -31.30 -42.23
C GLY A 55 48.96 -31.78 -41.25
N GLN A 56 49.18 -32.92 -40.60
CA GLN A 56 48.27 -33.47 -39.58
C GLN A 56 48.20 -32.59 -38.32
N LEU A 57 49.32 -32.02 -37.88
CA LEU A 57 49.36 -31.05 -36.78
C LEU A 57 48.62 -29.77 -37.14
N LYS A 58 48.80 -29.23 -38.36
CA LYS A 58 48.07 -28.05 -38.83
C LYS A 58 46.56 -28.31 -38.92
N SER A 59 46.12 -29.44 -39.48
CA SER A 59 44.69 -29.78 -39.49
C SER A 59 44.14 -30.07 -38.09
N GLY A 60 44.95 -30.65 -37.20
CA GLY A 60 44.58 -30.91 -35.81
C GLY A 60 44.44 -29.63 -34.99
N LEU A 61 45.35 -28.67 -35.16
CA LEU A 61 45.30 -27.34 -34.54
C LEU A 61 44.20 -26.48 -35.13
N ASP A 62 44.00 -26.46 -36.46
CA ASP A 62 42.90 -25.77 -37.11
C ASP A 62 41.54 -26.29 -36.61
N SER A 63 41.37 -27.63 -36.53
CA SER A 63 40.18 -28.23 -35.90
C SER A 63 40.08 -27.82 -34.43
N GLN A 64 41.08 -28.08 -33.58
CA GLN A 64 41.01 -27.78 -32.15
C GLN A 64 40.73 -26.29 -31.84
N VAL A 65 41.27 -25.36 -32.63
CA VAL A 65 40.99 -23.93 -32.50
C VAL A 65 39.56 -23.62 -32.96
N LYS A 66 39.10 -24.18 -34.09
CA LYS A 66 37.71 -23.99 -34.56
C LYS A 66 36.68 -24.65 -33.65
N ASP A 67 36.98 -25.83 -33.11
CA ASP A 67 36.15 -26.56 -32.15
C ASP A 67 36.07 -25.79 -30.83
N LEU A 68 37.19 -25.24 -30.33
CA LEU A 68 37.19 -24.34 -29.17
C LEU A 68 36.41 -23.04 -29.42
N LEU A 69 36.55 -22.43 -30.60
CA LEU A 69 35.81 -21.24 -30.99
C LEU A 69 34.31 -21.52 -31.15
N ASN A 70 33.94 -22.63 -31.79
CA ASN A 70 32.56 -23.12 -31.86
C ASN A 70 32.00 -23.34 -30.44
N ASP A 71 32.77 -23.96 -29.54
CA ASP A 71 32.36 -24.23 -28.16
C ASP A 71 32.07 -22.96 -27.35
N GLN A 72 32.84 -21.88 -27.56
CA GLN A 72 32.64 -20.57 -26.93
C GLN A 72 31.56 -19.72 -27.63
N LEU A 73 31.37 -19.88 -28.95
CA LEU A 73 30.42 -19.12 -29.77
C LEU A 73 29.08 -19.87 -29.99
N CYS A 74 28.89 -20.98 -29.28
CA CYS A 74 27.66 -21.76 -29.24
C CYS A 74 26.69 -21.21 -28.19
N THR A 75 25.42 -21.11 -28.56
CA THR A 75 24.36 -20.73 -27.60
C THR A 75 24.14 -21.87 -26.61
N ALA A 76 24.34 -21.61 -25.31
CA ALA A 76 24.01 -22.57 -24.25
C ALA A 76 22.49 -22.61 -23.99
N PRO A 77 21.90 -23.77 -23.61
CA PRO A 77 20.51 -23.84 -23.17
C PRO A 77 20.33 -23.06 -21.85
N THR A 78 19.29 -22.23 -21.77
CA THR A 78 19.02 -21.40 -20.58
C THR A 78 18.25 -22.20 -19.52
N PRO A 79 18.79 -22.41 -18.31
CA PRO A 79 18.06 -23.10 -17.24
C PRO A 79 16.82 -22.31 -16.81
N GLY A 80 15.67 -22.97 -16.74
CA GLY A 80 14.39 -22.36 -16.33
C GLY A 80 13.57 -21.74 -17.47
N ALA A 81 14.17 -21.45 -18.63
CA ALA A 81 13.42 -21.00 -19.80
C ALA A 81 12.68 -22.16 -20.49
N ASN A 82 11.48 -21.89 -21.02
CA ASN A 82 10.68 -22.87 -21.75
C ASN A 82 10.13 -22.26 -23.06
N PRO A 83 10.66 -22.62 -24.25
CA PRO A 83 11.73 -23.59 -24.47
C PRO A 83 13.11 -23.08 -23.99
N PRO A 84 14.02 -23.99 -23.58
CA PRO A 84 15.36 -23.62 -23.09
C PRO A 84 16.35 -23.21 -24.20
N CYS A 85 15.93 -23.26 -25.47
CA CYS A 85 16.70 -22.88 -26.65
C CYS A 85 15.83 -22.04 -27.62
N PRO A 86 16.42 -21.14 -28.43
CA PRO A 86 15.68 -20.27 -29.34
C PRO A 86 14.72 -21.00 -30.29
N THR A 87 13.59 -20.37 -30.65
CA THR A 87 12.54 -20.95 -31.48
C THR A 87 13.09 -21.55 -32.78
N GLY A 88 12.80 -22.85 -33.03
CA GLY A 88 13.34 -23.61 -34.16
C GLY A 88 14.66 -24.34 -33.87
N SER A 89 15.14 -24.32 -32.63
CA SER A 89 16.27 -25.10 -32.13
C SER A 89 15.89 -25.91 -30.88
N LYS A 90 16.79 -26.77 -30.43
CA LYS A 90 16.65 -27.65 -29.26
C LYS A 90 18.01 -27.88 -28.59
N PRO A 91 18.08 -28.32 -27.32
CA PRO A 91 19.34 -28.76 -26.74
C PRO A 91 19.93 -29.97 -27.50
N ASN A 92 21.26 -30.06 -27.52
CA ASN A 92 21.99 -31.25 -27.94
C ASN A 92 21.81 -32.40 -26.92
N ALA A 93 22.27 -33.60 -27.28
CA ALA A 93 22.08 -34.80 -26.43
C ALA A 93 22.73 -34.72 -25.03
N GLY A 94 23.68 -33.80 -24.81
CA GLY A 94 24.30 -33.53 -23.50
C GLY A 94 23.68 -32.36 -22.74
N ASN A 95 22.67 -31.68 -23.29
CA ASN A 95 22.07 -30.44 -22.78
C ASN A 95 23.08 -29.30 -22.51
N THR A 96 24.16 -29.23 -23.30
CA THR A 96 25.23 -28.22 -23.18
C THR A 96 25.15 -27.10 -24.21
N LYS A 97 24.56 -27.35 -25.39
CA LYS A 97 24.50 -26.40 -26.52
C LYS A 97 23.16 -26.51 -27.26
N CYS A 98 22.65 -25.41 -27.79
CA CYS A 98 21.47 -25.38 -28.66
C CYS A 98 21.87 -25.69 -30.11
N VAL A 99 21.14 -26.60 -30.76
CA VAL A 99 21.35 -27.06 -32.14
C VAL A 99 20.07 -26.90 -32.97
N TYR A 100 20.20 -26.68 -34.27
CA TYR A 100 19.05 -26.43 -35.16
C TYR A 100 18.11 -27.65 -35.21
N ASN A 101 16.78 -27.43 -35.25
CA ASN A 101 15.84 -28.55 -35.39
C ASN A 101 15.96 -29.27 -36.73
N SER A 102 16.49 -28.60 -37.76
CA SER A 102 16.80 -29.16 -39.09
C SER A 102 18.12 -29.92 -39.16
N ASP A 103 19.06 -29.68 -38.23
CA ASP A 103 20.38 -30.32 -38.19
C ASP A 103 20.92 -30.32 -36.75
N ALA A 104 20.92 -31.51 -36.13
CA ALA A 104 21.33 -31.69 -34.75
C ALA A 104 22.85 -31.57 -34.50
N ASN A 105 23.66 -31.53 -35.57
CA ASN A 105 25.10 -31.29 -35.47
C ASN A 105 25.45 -29.81 -35.64
N LYS A 106 24.56 -29.02 -36.26
CA LYS A 106 24.77 -27.58 -36.45
C LYS A 106 24.36 -26.81 -35.19
N CYS A 107 25.33 -26.16 -34.57
CA CYS A 107 25.10 -25.31 -33.40
C CYS A 107 24.42 -23.98 -33.79
N VAL A 108 23.56 -23.46 -32.90
CA VAL A 108 23.01 -22.10 -33.01
C VAL A 108 24.08 -21.11 -32.52
N PRO A 109 24.62 -20.25 -33.39
CA PRO A 109 25.66 -19.30 -32.99
C PRO A 109 25.08 -18.23 -32.07
N THR A 110 25.88 -17.82 -31.08
CA THR A 110 25.62 -16.69 -30.19
C THR A 110 25.43 -15.41 -31.00
N LEU A 111 24.50 -14.55 -30.56
CA LEU A 111 24.28 -13.24 -31.21
C LEU A 111 25.42 -12.29 -30.89
N LEU A 112 25.79 -11.44 -31.85
CA LEU A 112 26.64 -10.28 -31.57
C LEU A 112 25.77 -9.21 -30.89
N GLY A 113 25.68 -9.26 -29.57
CA GLY A 113 24.79 -8.44 -28.76
C GLY A 113 24.44 -9.10 -27.42
N MET A 114 23.20 -8.90 -26.96
CA MET A 114 22.66 -9.48 -25.74
C MET A 114 21.23 -10.01 -25.96
N ASP A 115 20.91 -11.19 -25.44
CA ASP A 115 19.54 -11.66 -25.25
C ASP A 115 19.36 -12.26 -23.84
N GLY A 116 18.28 -11.91 -23.15
CA GLY A 116 18.06 -12.33 -21.77
C GLY A 116 16.72 -11.91 -21.17
N HIS A 117 16.33 -12.63 -20.11
CA HIS A 117 15.15 -12.34 -19.30
C HIS A 117 15.55 -11.55 -18.05
N MET A 118 14.85 -10.45 -17.77
CA MET A 118 14.99 -9.71 -16.51
C MET A 118 13.76 -9.96 -15.64
N ASP A 119 13.89 -10.81 -14.61
CA ASP A 119 12.89 -10.94 -13.55
C ASP A 119 13.07 -9.81 -12.53
N LEU A 120 12.12 -8.88 -12.50
CA LEU A 120 12.13 -7.75 -11.56
C LEU A 120 11.30 -8.04 -10.30
N SER A 121 10.57 -9.16 -10.26
CA SER A 121 9.72 -9.57 -9.13
C SER A 121 10.50 -9.66 -7.81
N SER A 122 11.78 -10.03 -7.86
CA SER A 122 12.67 -10.07 -6.69
C SER A 122 12.91 -8.68 -6.06
N ALA A 123 13.03 -7.63 -6.88
CA ALA A 123 13.14 -6.25 -6.40
C ALA A 123 11.77 -5.71 -5.97
N LEU A 124 10.74 -5.93 -6.79
CA LEU A 124 9.38 -5.43 -6.55
C LEU A 124 8.79 -5.93 -5.23
N LYS A 125 9.03 -7.20 -4.86
CA LYS A 125 8.56 -7.80 -3.59
C LYS A 125 8.96 -7.04 -2.33
N SER A 126 10.02 -6.23 -2.36
CA SER A 126 10.44 -5.40 -1.22
C SER A 126 9.58 -4.14 -1.02
N ILE A 127 8.85 -3.71 -2.06
CA ILE A 127 7.98 -2.54 -2.08
C ILE A 127 6.51 -2.98 -2.07
N SER A 128 6.18 -3.96 -2.93
CA SER A 128 4.85 -4.51 -3.15
C SER A 128 4.92 -6.05 -3.09
N PRO A 129 4.42 -6.68 -2.01
CA PRO A 129 4.11 -8.11 -2.02
C PRO A 129 3.20 -8.47 -3.20
N GLY A 130 3.24 -9.73 -3.65
CA GLY A 130 2.48 -10.20 -4.83
C GLY A 130 2.95 -9.68 -6.19
N ALA A 131 3.62 -8.53 -6.26
CA ALA A 131 4.10 -7.95 -7.51
C ALA A 131 5.06 -8.89 -8.24
N SER A 132 4.65 -9.30 -9.43
CA SER A 132 5.41 -10.14 -10.35
C SER A 132 5.43 -9.48 -11.72
N GLY A 133 6.61 -9.43 -12.33
CA GLY A 133 6.83 -8.71 -13.56
C GLY A 133 8.25 -8.91 -14.07
N GLY A 134 8.35 -9.34 -15.32
CA GLY A 134 9.62 -9.50 -16.03
C GLY A 134 9.50 -9.05 -17.48
N ILE A 135 10.65 -8.95 -18.12
CA ILE A 135 10.75 -8.54 -19.52
C ILE A 135 11.89 -9.30 -20.22
N ASP A 136 11.58 -9.91 -21.34
CA ASP A 136 12.59 -10.44 -22.25
C ASP A 136 13.12 -9.28 -23.09
N ILE A 137 14.44 -9.06 -23.10
CA ILE A 137 15.08 -8.08 -23.97
C ILE A 137 16.08 -8.78 -24.88
N ALA A 138 16.08 -8.39 -26.16
CA ALA A 138 17.09 -8.76 -27.14
C ALA A 138 17.60 -7.51 -27.85
N LEU A 139 18.91 -7.35 -27.94
CA LEU A 139 19.60 -6.30 -28.69
C LEU A 139 20.76 -6.96 -29.44
N ALA A 140 20.64 -7.14 -30.74
CA ALA A 140 21.62 -7.89 -31.53
C ALA A 140 21.89 -7.27 -32.90
N ALA A 141 23.13 -7.36 -33.36
CA ALA A 141 23.54 -6.85 -34.66
C ALA A 141 22.74 -7.49 -35.82
N GLY A 142 22.38 -6.68 -36.82
CA GLY A 142 21.59 -7.12 -37.97
C GLY A 142 21.67 -6.14 -39.14
N GLY A 143 21.53 -6.68 -40.35
CA GLY A 143 21.87 -5.98 -41.60
C GLY A 143 23.37 -5.93 -41.88
N ASP A 144 23.73 -5.28 -42.99
CA ASP A 144 25.12 -5.19 -43.45
C ASP A 144 25.93 -4.19 -42.61
N MET A 145 27.09 -4.64 -42.11
CA MET A 145 28.09 -3.75 -41.49
C MET A 145 28.59 -2.76 -42.54
N LYS A 146 28.64 -1.47 -42.19
CA LYS A 146 29.14 -0.43 -43.09
C LYS A 146 30.55 0.00 -42.70
N PRO A 147 31.54 -0.09 -43.61
CA PRO A 147 32.80 0.63 -43.43
C PRO A 147 32.54 2.14 -43.52
N LEU A 148 33.36 2.93 -42.84
CA LEU A 148 33.25 4.40 -42.86
C LEU A 148 33.59 4.98 -44.24
N PRO A 149 33.00 6.13 -44.64
CA PRO A 149 33.15 6.66 -46.00
C PRO A 149 34.58 7.09 -46.32
N GLY A 150 35.21 6.50 -47.34
CA GLY A 150 36.53 6.95 -47.81
C GLY A 150 37.39 5.95 -48.60
N LEU A 151 36.97 4.69 -48.74
CA LEU A 151 37.73 3.66 -49.47
C LEU A 151 36.88 2.95 -50.53
N ASP A 152 37.54 2.58 -51.62
CA ASP A 152 37.00 1.79 -52.74
C ASP A 152 37.05 0.29 -52.36
N PRO A 153 35.97 -0.51 -52.51
CA PRO A 153 35.93 -1.89 -52.03
C PRO A 153 36.95 -2.85 -52.67
N ASP A 154 37.40 -2.56 -53.89
CA ASP A 154 38.03 -3.54 -54.79
C ASP A 154 39.58 -3.46 -54.86
N ASN A 155 40.26 -3.00 -53.80
CA ASN A 155 41.74 -2.85 -53.83
C ASN A 155 42.51 -3.63 -52.74
N VAL A 156 43.40 -4.52 -53.22
CA VAL A 156 44.40 -5.34 -52.50
C VAL A 156 43.81 -6.54 -51.72
N PRO A 157 44.34 -7.78 -51.88
CA PRO A 157 43.73 -8.98 -51.30
C PRO A 157 44.09 -9.21 -49.82
N TYR A 158 43.06 -9.55 -49.03
CA TYR A 158 43.07 -9.70 -47.57
C TYR A 158 43.32 -8.40 -46.79
N VAL A 159 43.00 -8.45 -45.49
CA VAL A 159 43.09 -7.34 -44.52
C VAL A 159 42.02 -6.26 -44.69
N GLY A 160 40.78 -6.58 -44.30
CA GLY A 160 39.68 -5.63 -44.11
C GLY A 160 39.85 -4.68 -42.92
N HIS A 161 41.06 -4.18 -42.68
CA HIS A 161 41.32 -3.11 -41.70
C HIS A 161 41.06 -1.75 -42.35
N THR A 162 39.81 -1.30 -42.33
CA THR A 162 39.51 0.11 -42.49
C THR A 162 40.23 0.88 -41.38
N LYS A 163 41.03 1.89 -41.75
CA LYS A 163 41.88 2.61 -40.79
C LYS A 163 41.08 3.47 -39.78
N ASN A 164 39.77 3.57 -39.98
CA ASN A 164 38.87 4.53 -39.31
C ASN A 164 37.79 3.82 -38.45
N GLY A 165 37.56 2.51 -38.62
CA GLY A 165 36.53 1.74 -37.89
C GLY A 165 35.34 1.28 -38.76
N ALA A 166 34.21 0.95 -38.11
CA ALA A 166 33.02 0.38 -38.73
C ALA A 166 31.72 0.71 -37.96
N THR A 167 30.61 0.84 -38.67
CA THR A 167 29.27 1.05 -38.11
C THR A 167 28.46 -0.24 -38.12
N LEU A 168 27.90 -0.63 -36.96
CA LEU A 168 27.02 -1.79 -36.80
C LEU A 168 25.57 -1.34 -36.56
N GLY A 169 24.63 -1.85 -37.37
CA GLY A 169 23.21 -1.74 -37.08
C GLY A 169 22.79 -2.80 -36.05
N MET A 170 21.93 -2.44 -35.10
CA MET A 170 21.37 -3.38 -34.11
C MET A 170 19.83 -3.39 -34.17
N LEU A 171 19.28 -4.61 -34.12
CA LEU A 171 17.85 -4.87 -33.98
C LEU A 171 17.51 -5.04 -32.50
N GLY A 172 16.45 -4.37 -32.05
CA GLY A 172 15.98 -4.42 -30.67
C GLY A 172 14.60 -5.05 -30.57
N GLY A 173 14.42 -5.88 -29.54
CA GLY A 173 13.15 -6.50 -29.15
C GLY A 173 12.98 -6.46 -27.62
N ALA A 174 11.73 -6.32 -27.18
CA ALA A 174 11.34 -6.25 -25.78
C ALA A 174 9.92 -6.84 -25.64
N ILE A 175 9.72 -7.85 -24.79
CA ILE A 175 8.46 -8.59 -24.65
C ILE A 175 8.11 -8.74 -23.15
N PRO A 176 6.88 -8.40 -22.71
CA PRO A 176 6.45 -8.59 -21.33
C PRO A 176 6.32 -10.07 -20.97
N GLN A 177 6.86 -10.48 -19.83
CA GLN A 177 6.77 -11.85 -19.31
C GLN A 177 6.54 -11.87 -17.79
N PRO A 178 5.35 -12.26 -17.30
CA PRO A 178 4.11 -12.42 -18.06
C PRO A 178 3.59 -11.09 -18.61
N GLN A 179 2.60 -11.13 -19.50
CA GLN A 179 1.76 -9.95 -19.74
C GLN A 179 0.79 -9.78 -18.55
N SER A 180 0.76 -8.60 -17.93
CA SER A 180 -0.09 -8.35 -16.78
C SER A 180 -1.51 -7.94 -17.18
N ASN A 181 -2.46 -8.25 -16.28
CA ASN A 181 -3.85 -7.80 -16.34
C ASN A 181 -4.10 -6.59 -15.42
N CYS A 182 -3.09 -6.07 -14.73
CA CYS A 182 -3.25 -4.91 -13.83
C CYS A 182 -3.67 -3.65 -14.61
N VAL A 183 -3.04 -3.41 -15.76
CA VAL A 183 -3.25 -2.24 -16.62
C VAL A 183 -4.12 -2.58 -17.84
N PRO A 184 -4.86 -1.62 -18.41
CA PRO A 184 -5.49 -1.80 -19.72
C PRO A 184 -4.44 -2.10 -20.80
N LYS A 185 -4.56 -3.23 -21.50
CA LYS A 185 -3.57 -3.66 -22.50
C LYS A 185 -3.38 -2.59 -23.60
N ALA A 186 -2.16 -2.08 -23.73
CA ALA A 186 -1.78 -1.22 -24.85
C ALA A 186 -1.47 -2.04 -26.10
N ASP A 187 -1.91 -1.58 -27.27
CA ASP A 187 -1.35 -2.01 -28.55
C ASP A 187 -0.09 -1.19 -28.86
N ILE A 188 1.00 -1.87 -29.21
CA ILE A 188 2.35 -1.30 -29.30
C ILE A 188 2.97 -1.80 -30.61
N PRO A 189 2.86 -1.04 -31.71
CA PRO A 189 3.37 -1.47 -33.00
C PRO A 189 4.90 -1.57 -32.97
N VAL A 190 5.43 -2.72 -33.41
CA VAL A 190 6.88 -2.96 -33.53
C VAL A 190 7.48 -1.93 -34.50
N PRO A 191 8.46 -1.10 -34.09
CA PRO A 191 9.00 -0.05 -34.93
C PRO A 191 9.91 -0.62 -36.02
N THR A 192 9.55 -0.40 -37.28
CA THR A 192 10.31 -0.83 -38.45
C THR A 192 10.95 0.34 -39.20
N GLY A 193 11.98 0.06 -40.01
CA GLY A 193 12.61 1.07 -40.87
C GLY A 193 13.24 2.25 -40.12
N ILE A 194 13.90 1.99 -38.98
CA ILE A 194 14.64 3.01 -38.23
C ILE A 194 15.92 3.38 -39.01
N PRO A 195 16.17 4.65 -39.33
CA PRO A 195 17.37 5.07 -40.04
C PRO A 195 18.59 5.15 -39.10
N ILE A 196 19.80 5.25 -39.66
CA ILE A 196 21.03 5.53 -38.90
C ILE A 196 21.31 7.05 -38.96
N PRO A 197 21.57 7.74 -37.84
CA PRO A 197 21.99 9.15 -37.83
C PRO A 197 23.33 9.37 -38.55
N ASP A 198 23.51 10.52 -39.19
CA ASP A 198 24.74 10.81 -39.95
C ASP A 198 25.96 10.98 -39.03
N GLU A 199 25.74 11.30 -37.76
CA GLU A 199 26.77 11.51 -36.74
C GLU A 199 27.42 10.19 -36.30
N ILE A 200 26.75 9.06 -36.55
CA ILE A 200 27.26 7.71 -36.26
C ILE A 200 28.09 7.15 -37.44
N THR A 201 28.22 7.91 -38.53
CA THR A 201 28.95 7.54 -39.75
C THR A 201 30.05 8.55 -40.14
N LYS A 202 30.54 9.34 -39.17
CA LYS A 202 31.60 10.36 -39.33
C LYS A 202 32.67 10.20 -38.24
N ASP A 203 33.92 10.44 -38.60
CA ASP A 203 35.07 10.40 -37.67
C ASP A 203 35.15 11.65 -36.76
N ASP A 204 34.49 12.75 -37.15
CA ASP A 204 34.36 13.98 -36.39
C ASP A 204 32.89 14.44 -36.37
N VAL A 205 32.43 14.90 -35.20
CA VAL A 205 31.05 15.30 -34.95
C VAL A 205 31.05 16.60 -34.15
N ALA A 206 30.79 17.70 -34.86
CA ALA A 206 30.82 19.06 -34.32
C ALA A 206 29.91 19.28 -33.09
N GLY A 207 30.15 20.40 -32.38
CA GLY A 207 29.37 20.84 -31.23
C GLY A 207 29.97 20.49 -29.86
N PHE A 208 31.17 19.91 -29.82
CA PHE A 208 31.95 19.78 -28.58
C PHE A 208 32.71 21.07 -28.22
N PRO A 209 33.07 21.28 -26.94
CA PRO A 209 33.99 22.33 -26.52
C PRO A 209 35.35 22.30 -27.25
N GLN A 210 36.03 23.45 -27.35
CA GLN A 210 37.39 23.48 -27.89
C GLN A 210 38.36 22.74 -26.96
N GLY A 211 39.09 21.78 -27.52
CA GLY A 211 40.06 20.96 -26.80
C GLY A 211 39.55 19.60 -26.34
N THR A 212 38.25 19.29 -26.50
CA THR A 212 37.72 17.95 -26.27
C THR A 212 38.42 16.93 -27.20
N PRO A 213 38.91 15.78 -26.69
CA PRO A 213 39.49 14.73 -27.52
C PRO A 213 38.49 14.17 -28.54
N PRO A 214 38.97 13.58 -29.66
CA PRO A 214 38.10 12.80 -30.54
C PRO A 214 37.42 11.66 -29.77
N HIS A 215 36.21 11.33 -30.19
CA HIS A 215 35.44 10.23 -29.63
C HIS A 215 35.90 8.91 -30.26
N HIS A 216 35.96 7.85 -29.47
CA HIS A 216 36.34 6.50 -29.89
C HIS A 216 35.13 5.55 -29.97
N LEU A 217 33.99 5.96 -29.41
CA LEU A 217 32.73 5.22 -29.40
C LEU A 217 31.56 6.18 -29.62
N GLY A 218 30.62 5.79 -30.47
CA GLY A 218 29.35 6.47 -30.70
C GLY A 218 28.20 5.47 -30.68
N ILE A 219 27.16 5.74 -29.90
CA ILE A 219 25.94 4.91 -29.77
C ILE A 219 24.73 5.81 -30.04
N ALA A 220 23.75 5.33 -30.80
CA ALA A 220 22.47 6.01 -30.99
C ALA A 220 21.28 5.09 -30.67
N LEU A 221 20.50 5.44 -29.65
CA LEU A 221 19.27 4.70 -29.28
C LEU A 221 18.04 5.44 -29.82
N ALA A 222 17.27 4.79 -30.69
CA ALA A 222 16.12 5.40 -31.34
C ALA A 222 14.92 5.59 -30.40
N GLY A 223 14.35 6.79 -30.39
CA GLY A 223 13.17 7.14 -29.58
C GLY A 223 11.95 6.25 -29.85
N ARG A 224 11.75 5.79 -31.10
CA ARG A 224 10.70 4.80 -31.42
C ARG A 224 10.93 3.44 -30.75
N PHE A 225 12.17 2.97 -30.65
CA PHE A 225 12.49 1.73 -29.93
C PHE A 225 12.30 1.88 -28.41
N LEU A 226 12.70 3.03 -27.85
CA LEU A 226 12.53 3.32 -26.43
C LEU A 226 11.05 3.42 -26.04
N ASN A 227 10.20 4.05 -26.86
CA ASN A 227 8.74 4.04 -26.66
C ASN A 227 8.15 2.62 -26.75
N TYR A 228 8.59 1.82 -27.73
CA TYR A 228 8.18 0.41 -27.84
C TYR A 228 8.56 -0.40 -26.58
N ALA A 229 9.78 -0.23 -26.07
CA ALA A 229 10.25 -0.89 -24.86
C ALA A 229 9.49 -0.44 -23.60
N LEU A 230 9.22 0.87 -23.46
CA LEU A 230 8.39 1.41 -22.37
C LEU A 230 6.94 0.90 -22.43
N GLY A 231 6.39 0.70 -23.63
CA GLY A 231 5.12 0.01 -23.83
C GLY A 231 5.15 -1.44 -23.33
N SER A 232 6.20 -2.20 -23.66
CA SER A 232 6.37 -3.57 -23.15
C SER A 232 6.52 -3.62 -21.63
N VAL A 233 7.23 -2.65 -21.03
CA VAL A 233 7.33 -2.48 -19.56
C VAL A 233 5.98 -2.14 -18.91
N TYR A 234 5.15 -1.33 -19.57
CA TYR A 234 3.78 -1.07 -19.14
C TYR A 234 2.93 -2.35 -19.21
N ASN A 235 2.96 -3.08 -20.33
CA ASN A 235 2.19 -4.32 -20.50
C ASN A 235 2.69 -5.49 -19.64
N SER A 236 3.90 -5.46 -19.05
CA SER A 236 4.30 -6.42 -18.00
C SER A 236 3.78 -6.06 -16.61
N GLY A 237 3.13 -4.91 -16.44
CA GLY A 237 2.60 -4.44 -15.17
C GLY A 237 3.65 -3.93 -14.18
N LEU A 238 4.90 -3.69 -14.62
CA LEU A 238 5.99 -3.23 -13.75
C LEU A 238 5.67 -1.94 -12.98
N LEU A 239 4.78 -1.11 -13.54
CA LEU A 239 4.32 0.16 -12.99
C LEU A 239 3.11 0.04 -12.03
N CYS A 240 2.68 -1.19 -11.73
CA CYS A 240 1.69 -1.48 -10.69
C CYS A 240 2.37 -1.83 -9.37
N LEU A 241 2.47 -0.85 -8.48
CA LEU A 241 3.06 -0.98 -7.15
C LEU A 241 1.95 -0.81 -6.10
N GLY A 242 1.77 -1.80 -5.23
CA GLY A 242 0.97 -1.71 -4.02
C GLY A 242 1.87 -1.45 -2.80
N VAL A 243 1.48 -0.55 -1.90
CA VAL A 243 2.19 -0.30 -0.63
C VAL A 243 1.17 -0.16 0.48
N THR A 244 1.40 -0.82 1.63
CA THR A 244 0.48 -0.83 2.78
C THR A 244 1.16 -0.36 4.06
N THR A 245 0.38 -0.19 5.13
CA THR A 245 0.87 0.08 6.50
C THR A 245 1.93 -0.92 6.99
N GLU A 246 1.91 -2.17 6.51
CA GLU A 246 2.90 -3.19 6.90
C GLU A 246 4.31 -2.90 6.35
N GLN A 247 4.41 -2.13 5.25
CA GLN A 247 5.67 -1.61 4.71
C GLN A 247 5.99 -0.19 5.23
N LEU A 248 4.97 0.65 5.44
CA LEU A 248 5.11 2.04 5.88
C LEU A 248 4.14 2.36 7.03
N GLU A 249 4.57 2.30 8.29
CA GLU A 249 3.69 2.47 9.47
C GLU A 249 2.99 3.86 9.51
N GLN A 250 3.56 4.86 8.84
CA GLN A 250 2.95 6.20 8.64
C GLN A 250 1.71 6.19 7.74
N LEU A 251 1.54 5.18 6.87
CA LEU A 251 0.43 5.05 5.93
C LEU A 251 -0.81 4.46 6.63
N ASN A 252 -1.40 5.20 7.58
CA ASN A 252 -2.57 4.77 8.34
C ASN A 252 -3.72 5.81 8.30
N SER A 253 -4.96 5.37 8.53
CA SER A 253 -6.15 6.23 8.40
C SER A 253 -6.17 7.39 9.41
N GLY A 254 -5.49 7.25 10.55
CA GLY A 254 -5.33 8.32 11.55
C GLY A 254 -4.55 9.50 10.97
N LEU A 255 -3.32 9.27 10.52
CA LEU A 255 -2.48 10.34 9.94
C LEU A 255 -3.13 10.97 8.70
N VAL A 256 -3.74 10.16 7.82
CA VAL A 256 -4.40 10.69 6.62
C VAL A 256 -5.69 11.44 6.96
N SER A 257 -6.35 11.18 8.10
CA SER A 257 -7.53 11.95 8.52
C SER A 257 -7.23 13.41 8.89
N LEU A 258 -5.97 13.75 9.21
CA LEU A 258 -5.53 15.15 9.34
C LEU A 258 -5.67 15.95 8.02
N LEU A 259 -5.75 15.23 6.89
CA LEU A 259 -5.75 15.77 5.53
C LEU A 259 -7.09 15.52 4.81
N ILE A 260 -7.76 14.41 5.10
CA ILE A 260 -9.09 14.03 4.57
C ILE A 260 -9.93 13.47 5.73
N PRO A 261 -10.57 14.33 6.55
CA PRO A 261 -11.19 13.93 7.82
C PRO A 261 -12.16 12.76 7.74
N SER A 262 -12.99 12.66 6.68
CA SER A 262 -13.93 11.56 6.57
C SER A 262 -13.31 10.19 6.30
N ILE A 263 -11.99 10.09 6.02
CA ILE A 263 -11.29 8.80 6.01
C ILE A 263 -11.31 8.14 7.40
N LYS A 264 -11.36 8.94 8.48
CA LYS A 264 -11.60 8.41 9.84
C LYS A 264 -12.97 7.73 9.95
N LYS A 265 -13.99 8.19 9.21
CA LYS A 265 -15.33 7.54 9.15
C LYS A 265 -15.38 6.30 8.23
N LEU A 266 -14.24 5.83 7.71
CA LEU A 266 -14.16 4.61 6.89
C LEU A 266 -13.61 3.42 7.66
N SER A 267 -12.81 3.66 8.70
CA SER A 267 -12.27 2.63 9.57
C SER A 267 -13.27 2.19 10.63
N PHE A 268 -13.15 0.91 11.03
CA PHE A 268 -13.93 0.33 12.13
C PHE A 268 -13.72 1.12 13.43
N GLU A 269 -14.81 1.43 14.15
CA GLU A 269 -14.84 2.32 15.33
C GLU A 269 -14.14 3.67 15.11
N GLN A 270 -13.96 4.10 13.87
CA GLN A 270 -13.19 5.30 13.51
C GLN A 270 -11.75 5.34 14.09
N LYS A 271 -11.20 4.17 14.43
CA LYS A 271 -9.82 4.01 14.93
C LYS A 271 -8.82 4.14 13.78
N ALA A 272 -7.54 4.31 14.10
CA ALA A 272 -6.49 4.24 13.08
C ALA A 272 -6.45 2.83 12.48
N ALA A 273 -6.69 2.73 11.17
CA ALA A 273 -6.76 1.48 10.43
C ALA A 273 -5.74 1.47 9.28
N SER A 274 -5.43 0.27 8.78
CA SER A 274 -4.45 0.10 7.72
C SER A 274 -4.91 0.80 6.43
N LEU A 275 -3.98 1.43 5.71
CA LEU A 275 -4.20 1.90 4.36
C LEU A 275 -3.36 1.09 3.37
N ALA A 276 -3.82 1.04 2.12
CA ALA A 276 -3.05 0.57 0.99
C ALA A 276 -3.16 1.55 -0.19
N ILE A 277 -2.05 1.83 -0.85
CA ILE A 277 -1.96 2.66 -2.05
C ILE A 277 -1.56 1.75 -3.21
N ALA A 278 -2.32 1.76 -4.30
CA ALA A 278 -2.01 1.00 -5.51
C ALA A 278 -1.88 1.93 -6.72
N THR A 279 -0.76 1.87 -7.44
CA THR A 279 -0.58 2.60 -8.71
C THR A 279 -1.13 1.78 -9.89
N ARG A 280 -1.87 2.42 -10.79
CA ARG A 280 -2.39 1.84 -12.04
C ARG A 280 -2.29 2.87 -13.18
N PRO A 281 -1.21 2.90 -13.98
CA PRO A 281 -1.19 3.74 -15.18
C PRO A 281 -2.27 3.27 -16.16
N GLN A 282 -3.05 4.20 -16.69
CA GLN A 282 -4.17 3.91 -17.60
C GLN A 282 -3.79 3.96 -19.08
N THR A 283 -2.57 4.42 -19.39
CA THR A 283 -1.98 4.46 -20.74
C THR A 283 -0.49 4.15 -20.68
N ALA A 284 0.06 3.64 -21.78
CA ALA A 284 1.49 3.39 -21.91
C ALA A 284 2.30 4.72 -21.86
N PRO A 285 3.48 4.76 -21.19
CA PRO A 285 4.29 5.98 -21.10
C PRO A 285 4.80 6.44 -22.47
N GLU A 286 4.59 7.72 -22.80
CA GLU A 286 5.16 8.38 -23.98
C GLU A 286 6.50 9.03 -23.64
N LEU A 287 7.60 8.58 -24.25
CA LEU A 287 8.89 9.25 -24.21
C LEU A 287 9.05 10.22 -25.39
N LYS A 288 9.32 11.49 -25.11
CA LYS A 288 9.77 12.48 -26.10
C LYS A 288 11.22 12.87 -25.81
N LEU A 289 12.02 13.06 -26.85
CA LEU A 289 13.43 13.45 -26.72
C LEU A 289 13.57 14.97 -26.93
N GLY A 290 14.06 15.69 -25.91
CA GLY A 290 14.45 17.10 -25.99
C GLY A 290 15.96 17.26 -26.21
N SER A 291 16.51 18.48 -26.18
CA SER A 291 17.97 18.66 -26.36
C SER A 291 18.80 18.23 -25.15
N GLY A 292 18.23 18.35 -23.95
CA GLY A 292 18.94 18.17 -22.68
C GLY A 292 19.52 19.47 -22.10
N ALA A 293 19.35 20.62 -22.76
CA ALA A 293 19.99 21.88 -22.36
C ALA A 293 19.56 22.41 -20.97
N ASP A 294 18.33 22.13 -20.56
CA ASP A 294 17.84 22.40 -19.20
C ASP A 294 16.77 21.37 -18.82
N VAL A 295 16.87 20.79 -17.62
CA VAL A 295 16.00 19.68 -17.21
C VAL A 295 14.57 20.11 -16.94
N LYS A 296 14.29 21.39 -16.64
CA LYS A 296 12.93 21.88 -16.38
C LYS A 296 12.19 22.27 -17.66
N THR A 297 12.90 22.76 -18.69
CA THR A 297 12.31 23.36 -19.89
C THR A 297 12.58 22.60 -21.20
N ASP A 298 13.74 21.97 -21.38
CA ASP A 298 14.06 21.13 -22.54
C ASP A 298 14.86 19.86 -22.15
N PRO A 299 14.26 18.96 -21.34
CA PRO A 299 14.91 17.75 -20.85
C PRO A 299 15.20 16.75 -21.97
N LEU A 300 16.34 16.07 -21.86
CA LEU A 300 16.78 15.04 -22.82
C LEU A 300 15.72 13.95 -22.99
N LEU A 301 15.09 13.53 -21.89
CA LEU A 301 14.05 12.51 -21.83
C LEU A 301 12.80 13.09 -21.13
N ALA A 302 11.72 13.27 -21.86
CA ALA A 302 10.44 13.67 -21.29
C ALA A 302 9.46 12.49 -21.31
N ILE A 303 9.41 11.72 -20.22
CA ILE A 303 8.50 10.59 -20.05
C ILE A 303 7.15 11.14 -19.57
N THR A 304 6.07 10.85 -20.28
CA THR A 304 4.71 11.35 -19.97
C THR A 304 3.75 10.18 -19.82
N MET A 305 3.24 9.97 -18.60
CA MET A 305 2.25 8.97 -18.26
C MET A 305 0.89 9.65 -18.16
N LYS A 306 0.08 9.54 -19.21
CA LYS A 306 -1.26 10.14 -19.23
C LYS A 306 -2.22 9.29 -18.41
N ARG A 307 -3.10 9.93 -17.66
CA ARG A 307 -4.04 9.29 -16.74
C ARG A 307 -3.33 8.27 -15.84
N PHE A 308 -2.25 8.69 -15.17
CA PHE A 308 -1.65 7.88 -14.11
C PHE A 308 -2.63 7.85 -12.92
N ALA A 309 -3.18 6.69 -12.60
CA ALA A 309 -4.10 6.53 -11.49
C ALA A 309 -3.40 5.98 -10.24
N ILE A 310 -3.87 6.43 -9.08
CA ILE A 310 -3.47 5.97 -7.75
C ILE A 310 -4.75 5.73 -6.96
N ASP A 311 -5.02 4.47 -6.64
CA ASP A 311 -6.16 4.07 -5.82
C ASP A 311 -5.76 4.01 -4.35
N PHE A 312 -6.57 4.64 -3.49
CA PHE A 312 -6.37 4.65 -2.04
C PHE A 312 -7.41 3.73 -1.41
N TYR A 313 -6.94 2.65 -0.79
CA TYR A 313 -7.76 1.68 -0.07
C TYR A 313 -7.62 1.89 1.44
N VAL A 314 -8.74 1.73 2.15
CA VAL A 314 -8.84 1.84 3.61
C VAL A 314 -9.33 0.52 4.18
N TRP A 315 -8.72 0.07 5.27
CA TRP A 315 -9.16 -1.11 6.00
C TRP A 315 -10.50 -0.84 6.74
N SER A 316 -11.54 -1.55 6.32
CA SER A 316 -12.95 -1.28 6.64
C SER A 316 -13.70 -2.61 6.78
N TYR A 317 -14.11 -2.98 8.00
CA TYR A 317 -14.83 -4.23 8.32
C TYR A 317 -14.20 -5.49 7.69
N ASP A 318 -12.96 -5.79 8.11
CA ASP A 318 -12.13 -6.94 7.68
C ASP A 318 -11.75 -6.99 6.18
N ARG A 319 -11.75 -5.88 5.43
CA ARG A 319 -11.20 -5.83 4.06
C ARG A 319 -10.59 -4.49 3.67
N TYR A 320 -9.88 -4.44 2.55
CA TYR A 320 -9.43 -3.20 1.90
C TYR A 320 -10.48 -2.66 0.94
N VAL A 321 -11.05 -1.49 1.26
CA VAL A 321 -12.09 -0.83 0.46
C VAL A 321 -11.51 0.40 -0.26
N ARG A 322 -11.73 0.53 -1.57
CA ARG A 322 -11.31 1.73 -2.31
C ARG A 322 -12.09 2.95 -1.82
N ALA A 323 -11.42 3.87 -1.14
CA ALA A 323 -11.99 5.11 -0.64
C ALA A 323 -12.08 6.20 -1.72
N PHE A 324 -11.07 6.26 -2.61
CA PHE A 324 -11.06 7.10 -3.79
C PHE A 324 -9.93 6.69 -4.77
N THR A 325 -9.96 7.25 -5.97
CA THR A 325 -8.86 7.19 -6.96
C THR A 325 -8.42 8.62 -7.30
N PHE A 326 -7.13 8.91 -7.21
CA PHE A 326 -6.51 10.09 -7.83
C PHE A 326 -6.09 9.73 -9.26
N GLU A 327 -6.41 10.56 -10.25
CA GLU A 327 -5.92 10.40 -11.63
C GLU A 327 -5.33 11.73 -12.13
N GLY A 328 -4.14 11.70 -12.72
CA GLY A 328 -3.50 12.87 -13.33
C GLY A 328 -2.51 12.51 -14.44
N ASP A 329 -2.22 13.45 -15.33
CA ASP A 329 -1.19 13.32 -16.35
C ASP A 329 0.18 13.66 -15.73
N VAL A 330 1.00 12.64 -15.47
CA VAL A 330 2.30 12.77 -14.81
C VAL A 330 3.41 12.88 -15.86
N ARG A 331 4.16 13.98 -15.84
CA ARG A 331 5.34 14.21 -16.68
C ARG A 331 6.61 14.18 -15.83
N VAL A 332 7.51 13.28 -16.21
CA VAL A 332 8.83 13.06 -15.59
C VAL A 332 9.91 13.57 -16.57
N PRO A 333 10.50 14.74 -16.32
CA PRO A 333 11.60 15.26 -17.13
C PRO A 333 12.94 14.75 -16.59
N VAL A 334 13.76 14.12 -17.44
CA VAL A 334 15.02 13.48 -17.05
C VAL A 334 16.16 13.89 -18.00
N ASN A 335 17.25 14.37 -17.42
CA ASN A 335 18.54 14.53 -18.08
C ASN A 335 19.49 13.39 -17.66
N LEU A 336 20.45 13.06 -18.51
CA LEU A 336 21.56 12.16 -18.16
C LEU A 336 22.84 12.98 -18.02
N GLN A 337 23.57 12.78 -16.93
CA GLN A 337 24.84 13.45 -16.65
C GLN A 337 25.92 12.42 -16.30
N THR A 338 27.18 12.86 -16.23
CA THR A 338 28.27 12.13 -15.58
C THR A 338 28.37 12.56 -14.12
N GLY A 339 28.54 11.60 -13.21
CA GLY A 339 28.76 11.88 -11.79
C GLY A 339 29.48 10.75 -11.06
N LYS A 340 30.12 11.08 -9.93
CA LYS A 340 30.91 10.19 -9.07
C LYS A 340 30.15 9.74 -7.82
N SER A 341 30.70 8.76 -7.11
CA SER A 341 30.33 8.42 -5.72
C SER A 341 31.40 7.56 -5.04
N ALA A 342 31.32 7.40 -3.72
CA ALA A 342 32.18 6.45 -2.97
C ALA A 342 32.09 4.98 -3.44
N LYS A 343 31.09 4.61 -4.27
CA LYS A 343 30.97 3.27 -4.91
C LYS A 343 31.37 3.26 -6.39
N ASN A 344 31.46 4.42 -7.03
CA ASN A 344 31.98 4.60 -8.39
C ASN A 344 32.84 5.89 -8.47
N PRO A 345 34.13 5.82 -8.09
CA PRO A 345 35.03 6.97 -8.09
C PRO A 345 35.52 7.37 -9.50
N ASN A 346 35.33 6.51 -10.50
CA ASN A 346 35.73 6.75 -11.89
C ASN A 346 34.68 7.53 -12.70
N GLY A 347 33.46 7.64 -12.18
CA GLY A 347 32.32 8.28 -12.84
C GLY A 347 31.41 7.28 -13.57
N GLY A 348 30.12 7.59 -13.64
CA GLY A 348 29.13 6.80 -14.36
C GLY A 348 27.97 7.65 -14.88
N LEU A 349 27.04 7.02 -15.62
CA LEU A 349 25.81 7.70 -16.05
C LEU A 349 24.87 7.87 -14.84
N LEU A 350 24.61 9.11 -14.47
CA LEU A 350 23.69 9.48 -13.40
C LEU A 350 22.49 10.23 -14.01
N PRO A 351 21.26 9.70 -13.93
CA PRO A 351 20.08 10.46 -14.30
C PRO A 351 19.82 11.57 -13.27
N THR A 352 19.40 12.72 -13.76
CA THR A 352 18.94 13.86 -12.98
C THR A 352 17.52 14.19 -13.41
N ILE A 353 16.58 14.18 -12.48
CA ILE A 353 15.15 14.37 -12.75
C ILE A 353 14.78 15.78 -12.33
N GLY A 354 14.13 16.53 -13.22
CA GLY A 354 13.58 17.85 -12.94
C GLY A 354 12.18 17.78 -12.35
N ASP A 355 11.59 18.94 -12.08
CA ASP A 355 10.31 19.10 -11.40
C ASP A 355 9.23 18.20 -12.01
N LEU A 356 8.70 17.28 -11.20
CA LEU A 356 7.64 16.38 -11.62
C LEU A 356 6.37 17.20 -11.85
N THR A 357 5.87 17.20 -13.09
CA THR A 357 4.74 18.04 -13.48
C THR A 357 3.49 17.17 -13.63
N ILE A 358 2.61 17.25 -12.64
CA ILE A 358 1.28 16.62 -12.69
C ILE A 358 0.28 17.65 -13.22
N THR A 359 -0.52 17.26 -14.21
CA THR A 359 -1.57 18.10 -14.83
C THR A 359 -2.87 17.32 -14.97
N ASN A 360 -3.99 18.00 -15.24
CA ASN A 360 -5.33 17.38 -15.36
C ASN A 360 -5.74 16.51 -14.15
N ALA A 361 -5.22 16.84 -12.97
CA ALA A 361 -5.47 16.09 -11.74
C ALA A 361 -6.95 16.15 -11.32
N LYS A 362 -7.50 15.01 -10.92
CA LYS A 362 -8.87 14.85 -10.42
C LYS A 362 -8.94 13.69 -9.44
N VAL A 363 -10.01 13.65 -8.65
CA VAL A 363 -10.37 12.50 -7.82
C VAL A 363 -11.71 11.91 -8.27
N THR A 364 -11.76 10.59 -8.41
CA THR A 364 -12.94 9.79 -8.78
C THR A 364 -13.18 8.70 -7.73
N ASN A 365 -14.29 7.96 -7.84
CA ASN A 365 -14.64 6.84 -6.94
C ASN A 365 -14.68 7.22 -5.45
N SER A 366 -14.95 8.50 -5.16
CA SER A 366 -14.86 9.12 -3.84
C SER A 366 -16.19 9.14 -3.11
N ASP A 367 -17.12 8.27 -3.47
CA ASP A 367 -18.50 8.25 -2.97
C ASP A 367 -18.59 7.82 -1.50
N LEU A 368 -17.47 7.36 -0.92
CA LEU A 368 -17.31 7.13 0.51
C LEU A 368 -16.87 8.40 1.29
N LEU A 369 -16.41 9.45 0.61
CA LEU A 369 -15.85 10.66 1.22
C LEU A 369 -16.83 11.84 1.29
N THR A 370 -16.71 12.67 2.33
CA THR A 370 -17.56 13.88 2.52
C THR A 370 -16.95 15.16 1.94
N GLU A 371 -15.67 15.12 1.59
CA GLU A 371 -14.89 16.23 1.06
C GLU A 371 -15.13 16.44 -0.44
N ASP A 372 -14.81 17.64 -0.92
CA ASP A 372 -14.82 17.96 -2.35
C ASP A 372 -13.67 17.23 -3.06
N PRO A 373 -13.95 16.37 -4.06
CA PRO A 373 -12.90 15.71 -4.85
C PRO A 373 -11.93 16.67 -5.54
N ALA A 374 -12.35 17.90 -5.86
CA ALA A 374 -11.46 18.92 -6.43
C ALA A 374 -10.42 19.42 -5.42
N ALA A 375 -10.79 19.55 -4.14
CA ALA A 375 -9.86 19.94 -3.08
C ALA A 375 -8.83 18.84 -2.79
N ILE A 376 -9.28 17.57 -2.72
CA ILE A 376 -8.37 16.42 -2.57
C ILE A 376 -7.41 16.34 -3.76
N ALA A 377 -7.91 16.54 -4.99
CA ALA A 377 -7.08 16.53 -6.20
C ALA A 377 -5.98 17.60 -6.17
N ALA A 378 -6.29 18.83 -5.76
CA ALA A 378 -5.31 19.90 -5.65
C ALA A 378 -4.23 19.61 -4.59
N GLY A 379 -4.63 19.13 -3.39
CA GLY A 379 -3.70 18.77 -2.32
C GLY A 379 -2.76 17.62 -2.70
N LEU A 380 -3.28 16.57 -3.32
CA LEU A 380 -2.48 15.43 -3.78
C LEU A 380 -1.60 15.76 -4.99
N GLN A 381 -2.07 16.61 -5.92
CA GLN A 381 -1.26 17.09 -7.04
C GLN A 381 0.01 17.82 -6.54
N SER A 382 -0.12 18.62 -5.48
CA SER A 382 1.01 19.26 -4.79
C SER A 382 1.97 18.22 -4.16
N ILE A 383 1.47 17.37 -3.26
CA ILE A 383 2.24 16.31 -2.59
C ILE A 383 3.06 15.47 -3.57
N LEU A 384 2.41 14.98 -4.62
CA LEU A 384 2.99 13.99 -5.53
C LEU A 384 4.02 14.63 -6.47
N SER A 385 3.90 15.94 -6.75
CA SER A 385 4.95 16.71 -7.42
C SER A 385 6.22 16.84 -6.55
N GLY A 386 6.09 16.99 -5.23
CA GLY A 386 7.22 17.11 -4.30
C GLY A 386 7.92 15.80 -3.93
N LEU A 387 7.17 14.70 -3.72
CA LEU A 387 7.74 13.45 -3.20
C LEU A 387 8.61 12.66 -4.19
N VAL A 388 8.29 12.69 -5.49
CA VAL A 388 8.87 11.72 -6.44
C VAL A 388 10.37 11.98 -6.69
N GLY A 389 10.85 13.21 -6.55
CA GLY A 389 12.29 13.53 -6.59
C GLY A 389 13.12 12.89 -5.46
N GLN A 390 12.48 12.55 -4.35
CA GLN A 390 13.09 11.87 -3.19
C GLN A 390 12.98 10.35 -3.28
N ALA A 391 11.77 9.85 -3.60
CA ALA A 391 11.51 8.41 -3.69
C ALA A 391 12.40 7.70 -4.73
N ILE A 392 12.78 8.40 -5.81
CA ILE A 392 13.63 7.86 -6.86
C ILE A 392 15.13 8.02 -6.55
N GLY A 393 15.56 9.11 -5.91
CA GLY A 393 16.98 9.44 -5.75
C GLY A 393 17.78 8.39 -4.97
N GLY A 394 17.22 7.90 -3.86
CA GLY A 394 17.92 6.95 -2.98
C GLY A 394 18.15 5.57 -3.57
N GLY A 395 17.53 5.26 -4.72
CA GLY A 395 17.63 3.97 -5.41
C GLY A 395 18.61 3.94 -6.58
N ILE A 396 18.91 5.09 -7.22
CA ILE A 396 19.70 5.10 -8.46
C ILE A 396 21.16 5.43 -8.18
N SER A 397 22.00 4.40 -8.14
CA SER A 397 23.46 4.55 -8.21
C SER A 397 23.90 4.90 -9.66
N PRO A 398 25.00 5.65 -9.87
CA PRO A 398 25.54 5.91 -11.20
C PRO A 398 25.84 4.59 -11.94
N VAL A 399 25.34 4.46 -13.17
CA VAL A 399 25.58 3.25 -14.00
C VAL A 399 27.04 3.23 -14.42
N ASP A 400 27.79 2.28 -13.87
CA ASP A 400 29.22 2.13 -14.12
C ASP A 400 29.50 1.47 -15.47
N LEU A 401 29.80 2.30 -16.47
CA LEU A 401 30.28 1.87 -17.78
C LEU A 401 31.77 1.48 -17.76
N SER A 402 32.53 1.90 -16.74
CA SER A 402 33.97 1.64 -16.63
C SER A 402 34.25 0.23 -16.10
N GLY A 403 33.49 -0.24 -15.11
CA GLY A 403 33.62 -1.58 -14.53
C GLY A 403 33.42 -2.70 -15.56
N ALA A 404 32.49 -2.55 -16.50
CA ALA A 404 32.30 -3.49 -17.61
C ALA A 404 33.55 -3.59 -18.51
N LEU A 405 34.19 -2.44 -18.80
CA LEU A 405 35.36 -2.33 -19.66
C LEU A 405 36.70 -2.58 -18.93
N SER A 406 36.69 -2.60 -17.59
CA SER A 406 37.87 -2.89 -16.76
C SER A 406 38.50 -4.26 -17.07
N SER A 407 37.65 -5.24 -17.44
CA SER A 407 38.06 -6.58 -17.90
C SER A 407 38.96 -6.56 -19.15
N LEU A 408 38.87 -5.49 -19.95
CA LEU A 408 39.67 -5.24 -21.16
C LEU A 408 40.83 -4.25 -20.89
N GLY A 409 40.98 -3.77 -19.65
CA GLY A 409 41.96 -2.74 -19.28
C GLY A 409 41.63 -1.32 -19.78
N LEU A 410 40.38 -1.10 -20.19
CA LEU A 410 39.91 0.16 -20.79
C LEU A 410 39.07 0.97 -19.80
N GLY A 411 39.28 2.28 -19.80
CA GLY A 411 38.38 3.27 -19.21
C GLY A 411 37.50 3.92 -20.28
N LEU A 412 36.39 4.53 -19.86
CA LEU A 412 35.47 5.25 -20.74
C LEU A 412 35.17 6.62 -20.13
N THR A 413 35.40 7.68 -20.91
CA THR A 413 35.09 9.05 -20.50
C THR A 413 34.07 9.64 -21.47
N ILE A 414 32.95 10.13 -20.93
CA ILE A 414 31.92 10.86 -21.68
C ILE A 414 32.19 12.37 -21.45
N PRO A 415 32.54 13.16 -22.48
CA PRO A 415 32.78 14.59 -22.34
C PRO A 415 31.47 15.38 -22.16
N GLU A 416 31.58 16.66 -21.79
CA GLU A 416 30.46 17.60 -21.83
C GLU A 416 29.87 17.67 -23.26
N GLY A 417 28.53 17.60 -23.37
CA GLY A 417 27.83 17.45 -24.65
C GLY A 417 27.95 16.06 -25.32
N GLY A 418 28.64 15.10 -24.68
CA GLY A 418 28.75 13.71 -25.13
C GLY A 418 27.42 12.96 -25.14
N ILE A 419 26.47 13.35 -24.29
CA ILE A 419 25.09 12.87 -24.34
C ILE A 419 24.22 13.98 -24.95
N ARG A 420 23.54 13.70 -26.05
CA ARG A 420 22.77 14.70 -26.81
C ARG A 420 21.72 14.04 -27.71
N LYS A 421 20.68 14.80 -28.06
CA LYS A 421 19.73 14.39 -29.09
C LYS A 421 20.34 14.43 -30.49
N LEU A 422 20.05 13.41 -31.30
CA LEU A 422 20.26 13.37 -32.75
C LEU A 422 18.91 13.21 -33.45
N THR A 423 18.78 13.67 -34.70
CA THR A 423 17.55 13.57 -35.49
C THR A 423 17.87 13.19 -36.93
N LYS A 424 17.18 12.20 -37.48
CA LYS A 424 17.34 11.74 -38.88
C LYS A 424 15.97 11.47 -39.51
N GLY A 425 15.59 12.31 -40.47
CA GLY A 425 14.25 12.25 -41.09
C GLY A 425 13.17 12.63 -40.07
N SER A 426 12.30 11.68 -39.72
CA SER A 426 11.28 11.83 -38.68
C SER A 426 11.63 11.12 -37.37
N ASP A 427 12.81 10.50 -37.27
CA ASP A 427 13.27 9.79 -36.08
C ASP A 427 14.22 10.62 -35.23
N ASP A 428 13.98 10.63 -33.93
CA ASP A 428 14.84 11.20 -32.89
C ASP A 428 15.60 10.07 -32.16
N PHE A 429 16.82 10.34 -31.71
CA PHE A 429 17.71 9.39 -31.05
C PHE A 429 18.43 10.02 -29.85
N ILE A 430 18.73 9.23 -28.83
CA ILE A 430 19.74 9.57 -27.83
C ILE A 430 21.09 9.19 -28.40
N GLY A 431 21.94 10.17 -28.70
CA GLY A 431 23.35 9.97 -29.02
C GLY A 431 24.21 9.98 -27.76
N LEU A 432 25.07 8.99 -27.60
CA LEU A 432 26.14 8.92 -26.59
C LEU A 432 27.47 8.79 -27.32
N PHE A 433 28.36 9.76 -27.12
CA PHE A 433 29.71 9.82 -27.66
C PHE A 433 30.71 9.80 -26.51
N ALA A 434 31.75 8.96 -26.63
CA ALA A 434 32.72 8.75 -25.56
C ALA A 434 34.14 8.49 -26.09
N THR A 435 35.13 8.83 -25.28
CA THR A 435 36.55 8.55 -25.56
C THR A 435 37.01 7.39 -24.69
N LEU A 436 37.56 6.35 -25.33
CA LEU A 436 38.18 5.21 -24.65
C LEU A 436 39.60 5.60 -24.19
N SER A 437 39.93 5.25 -22.94
CA SER A 437 41.24 5.48 -22.32
C SER A 437 41.84 4.16 -21.81
N LYS A 438 43.12 4.18 -21.43
CA LYS A 438 43.74 3.05 -20.71
C LYS A 438 43.53 3.25 -19.22
N ALA A 439 43.10 2.21 -18.50
CA ALA A 439 42.74 2.27 -17.07
C ALA A 439 43.96 2.40 -16.12
N ALA A 440 44.76 3.46 -16.29
CA ALA A 440 45.87 3.80 -15.41
C ALA A 440 45.43 4.83 -14.34
N PRO A 441 45.80 4.66 -13.06
CA PRO A 441 45.42 5.59 -11.99
C PRO A 441 46.20 6.90 -12.14
N THR A 442 45.57 7.89 -12.77
CA THR A 442 46.03 9.28 -12.76
C THR A 442 45.29 9.98 -11.63
N ALA A 443 46.00 10.49 -10.63
CA ALA A 443 45.37 11.19 -9.52
C ALA A 443 44.71 12.48 -10.03
N THR A 444 43.38 12.47 -10.10
CA THR A 444 42.56 13.65 -10.39
C THR A 444 42.54 14.60 -9.20
N VAL A 445 42.51 15.89 -9.47
CA VAL A 445 42.34 16.92 -8.44
C VAL A 445 40.88 16.95 -8.03
N GLU A 446 40.60 16.46 -6.83
CA GLU A 446 39.26 16.42 -6.24
C GLU A 446 38.96 17.74 -5.50
N SER A 447 37.69 18.15 -5.47
CA SER A 447 37.23 19.34 -4.76
C SER A 447 36.84 18.97 -3.31
N ASP A 448 37.23 19.77 -2.33
CA ASP A 448 36.64 19.72 -0.98
C ASP A 448 35.48 20.72 -0.92
N THR A 449 34.23 20.26 -0.80
CA THR A 449 33.06 21.15 -0.73
C THR A 449 32.84 21.70 0.68
N HIS A 450 32.44 22.98 0.78
CA HIS A 450 32.04 23.61 2.03
C HIS A 450 30.67 24.31 1.86
N ALA A 451 29.73 24.01 2.76
CA ALA A 451 28.39 24.57 2.74
C ALA A 451 27.92 24.97 4.15
N LYS A 452 27.07 26.00 4.24
CA LYS A 452 26.48 26.44 5.51
C LYS A 452 25.09 27.05 5.31
N LEU A 453 24.13 26.67 6.16
CA LEU A 453 22.82 27.33 6.26
C LEU A 453 22.95 28.75 6.85
N VAL A 454 22.38 29.73 6.16
CA VAL A 454 22.38 31.16 6.51
C VAL A 454 21.03 31.59 7.09
N SER A 455 19.93 31.15 6.48
CA SER A 455 18.57 31.37 6.99
C SER A 455 17.63 30.22 6.60
N LYS A 456 16.55 30.08 7.38
CA LYS A 456 15.37 29.26 7.10
C LYS A 456 14.15 30.15 7.30
N GLU A 457 13.30 30.25 6.28
CA GLU A 457 12.02 30.97 6.31
C GLU A 457 10.88 29.94 6.14
N VAL A 458 9.83 30.03 6.97
CA VAL A 458 8.71 29.05 7.02
C VAL A 458 7.39 29.80 7.23
N HIS A 459 6.34 29.42 6.50
CA HIS A 459 4.99 29.99 6.63
C HIS A 459 4.01 28.90 7.09
N ALA A 460 3.74 28.82 8.39
CA ALA A 460 2.89 27.78 8.97
C ALA A 460 1.47 27.74 8.34
N GLU A 461 0.93 28.89 7.93
CA GLU A 461 -0.37 28.97 7.27
C GLU A 461 -0.41 28.27 5.90
N ALA A 462 0.74 28.16 5.22
CA ALA A 462 0.87 27.55 3.90
C ALA A 462 1.19 26.04 3.94
N MET A 463 1.39 25.47 5.14
CA MET A 463 1.83 24.09 5.37
C MET A 463 0.67 23.12 5.63
N THR A 464 -0.52 23.43 5.10
CA THR A 464 -1.74 22.61 5.22
C THR A 464 -2.44 22.48 3.86
N PHE A 465 -3.25 21.43 3.64
CA PHE A 465 -3.99 21.28 2.38
C PHE A 465 -4.94 22.44 2.07
N ALA A 466 -5.62 22.98 3.09
CA ALA A 466 -6.56 24.09 2.92
C ALA A 466 -5.85 25.44 2.71
N GLY A 467 -4.60 25.58 3.16
CA GLY A 467 -3.80 26.81 3.05
C GLY A 467 -2.67 26.76 2.01
N TYR A 468 -2.47 25.64 1.31
CA TYR A 468 -1.30 25.42 0.45
C TYR A 468 -1.10 26.53 -0.58
N ASP A 469 0.06 27.20 -0.48
CA ASP A 469 0.49 28.27 -1.38
C ASP A 469 1.96 28.03 -1.76
N ARG A 470 2.21 27.70 -3.03
CA ARG A 470 3.56 27.45 -3.57
C ARG A 470 4.46 28.70 -3.50
N GLU A 471 3.88 29.90 -3.48
CA GLU A 471 4.64 31.13 -3.27
C GLU A 471 5.09 31.30 -1.81
N ARG A 472 4.54 30.55 -0.86
CA ARG A 472 4.88 30.59 0.58
C ARG A 472 5.51 29.31 1.15
N LEU A 473 5.85 28.35 0.30
CA LEU A 473 6.68 27.21 0.73
C LEU A 473 7.98 27.67 1.41
N PRO A 474 8.53 26.88 2.36
CA PRO A 474 9.74 27.25 3.07
C PRO A 474 10.94 27.51 2.16
N VAL A 475 11.84 28.38 2.61
CA VAL A 475 13.04 28.79 1.86
C VAL A 475 14.27 28.64 2.74
N LEU A 476 15.26 27.89 2.26
CA LEU A 476 16.58 27.76 2.86
C LEU A 476 17.57 28.63 2.06
N THR A 477 18.39 29.43 2.74
CA THR A 477 19.50 30.16 2.10
C THR A 477 20.83 29.54 2.52
N LEU A 478 21.64 29.10 1.55
CA LEU A 478 22.95 28.47 1.76
C LEU A 478 24.08 29.39 1.29
N ALA A 479 25.20 29.42 2.02
CA ALA A 479 26.47 29.98 1.56
C ALA A 479 27.47 28.86 1.26
N LEU A 480 28.14 28.94 0.10
CA LEU A 480 28.96 27.86 -0.47
C LEU A 480 30.43 28.28 -0.71
N GLY A 481 31.32 27.28 -0.73
CA GLY A 481 32.72 27.42 -1.11
C GLY A 481 33.36 26.06 -1.48
N SER A 482 34.56 26.09 -2.07
CA SER A 482 35.34 24.91 -2.46
C SER A 482 36.84 25.19 -2.31
N SER A 483 37.63 24.15 -2.02
CA SER A 483 39.10 24.24 -1.99
C SER A 483 39.75 24.58 -3.34
N LEU A 484 39.02 24.40 -4.46
CA LEU A 484 39.50 24.68 -5.82
C LEU A 484 39.22 26.11 -6.32
N GLU A 485 38.65 26.99 -5.48
CA GLU A 485 38.40 28.39 -5.84
C GLU A 485 39.67 29.26 -5.84
N ASP A 486 40.64 28.93 -6.71
CA ASP A 486 41.94 29.62 -6.82
C ASP A 486 41.90 31.01 -7.47
N GLY A 487 40.71 31.48 -7.86
CA GLY A 487 40.49 32.75 -8.56
C GLY A 487 40.88 32.77 -10.03
N LYS A 488 41.29 31.63 -10.62
CA LYS A 488 41.54 31.47 -12.06
C LYS A 488 40.54 30.51 -12.71
N ASN A 489 40.18 29.46 -11.99
CA ASN A 489 39.21 28.47 -12.43
C ASN A 489 37.81 28.79 -11.88
N ALA A 490 36.78 28.38 -12.61
CA ALA A 490 35.39 28.52 -12.16
C ALA A 490 34.91 27.20 -11.53
N VAL A 491 34.33 27.29 -10.33
CA VAL A 491 33.64 26.19 -9.66
C VAL A 491 32.14 26.27 -9.92
N GLU A 492 31.49 25.12 -10.01
CA GLU A 492 30.05 24.95 -9.97
C GLU A 492 29.64 23.99 -8.84
N TYR A 493 28.42 24.18 -8.33
CA TYR A 493 27.86 23.51 -7.16
C TYR A 493 26.53 22.82 -7.52
N SER A 494 26.24 21.72 -6.84
CA SER A 494 24.96 21.02 -6.89
C SER A 494 24.54 20.64 -5.46
N TYR A 495 23.24 20.56 -5.20
CA TYR A 495 22.70 20.09 -3.91
C TYR A 495 21.68 18.96 -4.08
N SER A 496 21.53 18.14 -3.04
CA SER A 496 20.35 17.31 -2.82
C SER A 496 19.88 17.43 -1.37
N ILE A 497 18.62 17.08 -1.11
CA ILE A 497 18.07 16.97 0.25
C ILE A 497 17.86 15.48 0.53
N ASP A 498 18.19 15.00 1.72
CA ASP A 498 18.09 13.61 2.18
C ASP A 498 18.62 12.58 1.16
N LYS A 499 17.72 11.83 0.52
CA LYS A 499 18.06 10.83 -0.49
C LYS A 499 17.64 11.28 -1.89
N GLY A 500 17.43 12.58 -2.07
CA GLY A 500 16.99 13.19 -3.32
C GLY A 500 18.07 13.19 -4.39
N LEU A 501 17.63 13.39 -5.62
CA LEU A 501 18.54 13.56 -6.76
C LEU A 501 19.28 14.91 -6.69
N PRO A 502 20.50 15.00 -7.25
CA PRO A 502 21.22 16.26 -7.34
C PRO A 502 20.52 17.29 -8.23
N SER A 503 20.58 18.56 -7.81
CA SER A 503 20.11 19.71 -8.57
C SER A 503 20.89 19.89 -9.89
N PRO A 504 20.38 20.69 -10.83
CA PRO A 504 21.22 21.27 -11.88
C PRO A 504 22.42 22.02 -11.27
N TRP A 505 23.56 21.99 -11.96
CA TRP A 505 24.78 22.67 -11.53
C TRP A 505 24.66 24.19 -11.64
N SER A 506 25.10 24.91 -10.61
CA SER A 506 24.99 26.36 -10.50
C SER A 506 26.32 27.00 -10.07
N ARG A 507 26.59 28.21 -10.57
CA ARG A 507 27.78 29.01 -10.22
C ARG A 507 27.51 30.07 -9.13
N ALA A 508 26.33 30.04 -8.52
CA ALA A 508 25.94 30.98 -7.48
C ALA A 508 26.51 30.53 -6.12
N LYS A 509 27.23 31.44 -5.44
CA LYS A 509 27.80 31.19 -4.09
C LYS A 509 26.81 31.32 -2.94
N GLU A 510 25.66 31.94 -3.22
CA GLU A 510 24.48 31.89 -2.37
C GLU A 510 23.39 31.12 -3.14
N LEU A 511 22.87 30.04 -2.59
CA LEU A 511 21.73 29.30 -3.16
C LEU A 511 20.51 29.46 -2.27
N LYS A 512 19.38 29.76 -2.90
CA LYS A 512 18.06 29.73 -2.25
C LYS A 512 17.33 28.46 -2.68
N VAL A 513 17.27 27.50 -1.77
CA VAL A 513 16.62 26.21 -1.97
C VAL A 513 15.17 26.35 -1.53
N LYS A 514 14.25 26.23 -2.48
CA LYS A 514 12.81 26.28 -2.30
C LYS A 514 12.18 25.18 -3.15
N GLU A 515 12.03 24.01 -2.54
CA GLU A 515 11.49 22.81 -3.19
C GLU A 515 10.12 22.47 -2.57
N ASP A 516 9.22 21.86 -3.34
CA ASP A 516 7.93 21.37 -2.82
C ASP A 516 8.12 20.31 -1.72
N TYR A 517 9.27 19.62 -1.71
CA TYR A 517 9.64 18.69 -0.64
C TYR A 517 9.83 19.39 0.73
N LEU A 518 10.05 20.71 0.77
CA LEU A 518 10.10 21.47 2.03
C LEU A 518 8.70 21.67 2.65
N PHE A 519 7.63 21.19 2.01
CA PHE A 519 6.30 21.03 2.63
C PHE A 519 6.27 19.88 3.67
N TYR A 520 7.20 18.92 3.59
CA TYR A 520 7.27 17.84 4.57
C TYR A 520 7.85 18.34 5.89
N GLN A 521 7.22 17.91 6.97
CA GLN A 521 7.66 18.18 8.32
C GLN A 521 8.50 17.01 8.80
N GLY A 522 9.71 17.29 9.29
CA GLY A 522 10.74 16.30 9.49
C GLY A 522 12.11 16.88 9.84
N ASN A 523 13.02 15.97 10.18
CA ASN A 523 14.45 16.24 10.26
C ASN A 523 15.07 15.86 8.90
N HIS A 524 15.85 16.78 8.33
CA HIS A 524 16.37 16.68 6.97
C HIS A 524 17.87 16.99 6.93
N THR A 525 18.58 16.48 5.93
CA THR A 525 19.98 16.83 5.64
C THR A 525 20.09 17.37 4.21
N LEU A 526 20.85 18.44 4.01
CA LEU A 526 21.13 18.98 2.68
C LEU A 526 22.60 18.68 2.33
N HIS A 527 22.80 17.85 1.32
CA HIS A 527 24.11 17.46 0.80
C HIS A 527 24.53 18.41 -0.33
N VAL A 528 25.74 18.95 -0.29
CA VAL A 528 26.27 19.83 -1.36
C VAL A 528 27.57 19.27 -1.94
N THR A 529 27.69 19.23 -3.26
CA THR A 529 28.91 18.88 -3.99
C THR A 529 29.42 20.05 -4.82
N SER A 530 30.71 20.01 -5.19
CA SER A 530 31.37 21.02 -6.02
C SER A 530 32.37 20.38 -6.99
N ARG A 531 32.63 21.07 -8.11
CA ARG A 531 33.61 20.67 -9.13
C ARG A 531 34.06 21.85 -9.98
N LEU A 532 35.13 21.69 -10.76
CA LEU A 532 35.49 22.65 -11.81
C LEU A 532 34.53 22.55 -13.00
N VAL A 533 34.13 23.71 -13.52
CA VAL A 533 33.27 23.84 -14.71
C VAL A 533 33.86 23.06 -15.90
N GLY A 534 33.08 22.14 -16.47
CA GLY A 534 33.47 21.33 -17.63
C GLY A 534 34.46 20.20 -17.34
N GLN A 535 34.79 19.93 -16.07
CA GLN A 535 35.68 18.84 -15.64
C GLN A 535 35.00 17.94 -14.58
N PRO A 536 34.05 17.06 -14.97
CA PRO A 536 33.36 16.14 -14.06
C PRO A 536 34.30 15.22 -13.27
N GLU A 537 35.53 15.01 -13.76
CA GLU A 537 36.57 14.25 -13.09
C GLU A 537 37.14 14.95 -11.83
N THR A 538 36.81 16.22 -11.58
CA THR A 538 37.19 16.99 -10.37
C THR A 538 36.13 16.99 -9.27
N GLU A 539 35.01 16.29 -9.50
CA GLU A 539 33.86 16.22 -8.59
C GLU A 539 34.20 15.50 -7.27
N ASP A 540 33.78 16.13 -6.16
CA ASP A 540 33.89 15.68 -4.76
C ASP A 540 33.15 14.36 -4.52
N SER A 541 33.83 13.35 -3.97
CA SER A 541 33.21 12.06 -3.60
C SER A 541 32.58 12.03 -2.19
N SER A 542 32.73 13.11 -1.43
CA SER A 542 32.27 13.30 -0.03
C SER A 542 31.51 14.63 0.15
N PRO A 543 30.20 14.67 -0.15
CA PRO A 543 29.38 15.88 -0.04
C PRO A 543 29.45 16.57 1.33
N ALA A 544 29.27 17.90 1.33
CA ALA A 544 29.13 18.69 2.55
C ALA A 544 27.71 18.61 3.09
N ASP A 545 27.54 18.00 4.28
CA ASP A 545 26.25 17.76 4.93
C ASP A 545 25.81 18.94 5.81
N VAL A 546 24.59 19.45 5.56
CA VAL A 546 23.98 20.57 6.29
C VAL A 546 22.61 20.14 6.85
N PRO A 547 22.52 19.68 8.11
CA PRO A 547 21.25 19.27 8.72
C PRO A 547 20.33 20.46 9.04
N PHE A 548 19.03 20.26 8.89
CA PHE A 548 17.95 21.22 9.22
C PHE A 548 16.66 20.50 9.64
N ARG A 549 15.69 21.25 10.16
CA ARG A 549 14.34 20.77 10.51
C ARG A 549 13.28 21.67 9.89
N ILE A 550 12.13 21.10 9.55
CA ILE A 550 10.88 21.81 9.28
C ILE A 550 9.81 21.19 10.18
N ASP A 551 9.18 22.00 11.01
CA ASP A 551 8.13 21.60 11.93
C ASP A 551 7.27 22.84 12.23
N VAL A 552 5.96 22.72 12.08
CA VAL A 552 4.97 23.80 12.26
C VAL A 552 3.70 23.33 12.97
N LEU A 553 3.67 22.07 13.39
CA LEU A 553 2.55 21.53 14.16
C LEU A 553 2.80 21.79 15.64
N PRO A 554 1.79 22.24 16.41
CA PRO A 554 1.88 22.20 17.86
C PRO A 554 1.79 20.74 18.34
N PRO A 555 2.58 20.32 19.35
CA PRO A 555 2.44 19.01 19.97
C PRO A 555 1.00 18.71 20.40
N GLU A 556 0.53 17.48 20.20
CA GLU A 556 -0.75 17.03 20.74
C GLU A 556 -0.61 16.75 22.24
N VAL A 557 -1.52 17.28 23.06
CA VAL A 557 -1.44 17.21 24.53
C VAL A 557 -2.71 16.59 25.11
N LYS A 558 -2.60 15.36 25.60
CA LYS A 558 -3.70 14.62 26.22
C LYS A 558 -3.54 14.58 27.74
N LEU A 559 -4.60 14.94 28.44
CA LEU A 559 -4.70 14.86 29.90
C LEU A 559 -5.70 13.77 30.27
N GLU A 560 -5.28 12.82 31.09
CA GLU A 560 -6.11 11.74 31.60
C GLU A 560 -6.09 11.77 33.14
N GLU A 561 -7.25 11.75 33.79
CA GLU A 561 -7.30 11.75 35.26
C GLU A 561 -7.02 10.34 35.81
N THR A 562 -6.19 10.26 36.85
CA THR A 562 -5.77 9.00 37.47
C THR A 562 -5.76 9.10 39.00
N ASP A 563 -5.69 7.95 39.69
CA ASP A 563 -5.58 7.81 41.16
C ASP A 563 -4.46 8.64 41.82
N LYS A 564 -3.55 9.22 41.04
CA LYS A 564 -2.36 9.98 41.51
C LYS A 564 -2.37 11.46 41.09
N GLY A 565 -3.37 11.90 40.32
CA GLY A 565 -3.43 13.22 39.69
C GLY A 565 -3.66 13.13 38.17
N LEU A 566 -3.50 14.26 37.47
CA LEU A 566 -3.62 14.32 36.01
C LEU A 566 -2.37 13.69 35.38
N SER A 567 -2.54 12.53 34.75
CA SER A 567 -1.54 11.95 33.85
C SER A 567 -1.49 12.78 32.58
N LEU A 568 -0.29 13.19 32.19
CA LEU A 568 -0.05 13.95 30.98
C LEU A 568 0.72 13.07 29.99
N SER A 569 0.14 12.88 28.81
CA SER A 569 0.86 12.38 27.64
C SER A 569 0.84 13.45 26.56
N ALA A 570 1.97 13.60 25.87
CA ALA A 570 2.05 14.48 24.72
C ALA A 570 2.88 13.81 23.62
N PHE A 571 2.49 14.06 22.38
CA PHE A 571 3.11 13.49 21.19
C PHE A 571 3.37 14.60 20.18
N ASP A 572 4.50 14.51 19.49
CA ASP A 572 4.78 15.36 18.34
C ASP A 572 5.34 14.53 17.18
N PHE A 573 5.12 15.00 15.95
CA PHE A 573 5.46 14.28 14.73
C PHE A 573 6.95 14.38 14.35
N VAL A 574 7.66 15.45 14.74
CA VAL A 574 9.05 15.72 14.32
C VAL A 574 10.03 15.77 15.49
N THR A 575 9.54 16.18 16.66
CA THR A 575 10.28 16.35 17.91
C THR A 575 10.11 15.13 18.81
N PRO A 576 11.20 14.40 19.14
CA PRO A 576 11.15 13.28 20.07
C PRO A 576 10.57 13.67 21.44
N SER A 577 9.82 12.76 22.07
CA SER A 577 9.09 13.05 23.31
C SER A 577 9.99 13.37 24.51
N ASP A 578 11.25 12.90 24.51
CA ASP A 578 12.28 13.22 25.51
C ASP A 578 12.89 14.63 25.33
N LYS A 579 12.52 15.34 24.25
CA LYS A 579 12.90 16.72 23.96
C LYS A 579 11.76 17.73 24.02
N LEU A 580 10.51 17.27 24.15
CA LEU A 580 9.39 18.17 24.38
C LEU A 580 9.57 18.89 25.72
N GLU A 581 9.35 20.21 25.74
CA GLU A 581 9.31 20.98 26.97
C GLU A 581 7.87 21.21 27.42
N LEU A 582 7.61 20.91 28.69
CA LEU A 582 6.34 21.11 29.37
C LEU A 582 6.40 22.36 30.25
N ARG A 583 5.31 23.14 30.27
CA ARG A 583 4.98 24.01 31.40
C ARG A 583 3.51 23.88 31.78
N THR A 584 3.22 24.22 33.02
CA THR A 584 1.92 24.02 33.66
C THR A 584 1.53 25.25 34.46
N LYS A 585 0.24 25.62 34.43
CA LYS A 585 -0.32 26.68 35.26
C LYS A 585 -1.38 26.05 36.15
N VAL A 586 -1.06 26.01 37.44
CA VAL A 586 -1.85 25.36 38.49
C VAL A 586 -2.37 26.49 39.38
N GLY A 587 -3.58 26.96 39.10
CA GLY A 587 -4.05 28.29 39.51
C GLY A 587 -3.63 29.40 38.52
N ASP A 588 -3.15 30.54 39.00
CA ASP A 588 -2.92 31.74 38.16
C ASP A 588 -1.54 31.83 37.48
N VAL A 589 -0.54 31.06 37.91
CA VAL A 589 0.87 31.26 37.51
C VAL A 589 1.42 30.07 36.74
N TRP A 590 2.01 30.33 35.57
CA TRP A 590 2.78 29.35 34.79
C TRP A 590 4.11 29.01 35.48
N SER A 591 4.43 27.71 35.52
CA SER A 591 5.78 27.21 35.81
C SER A 591 6.76 27.53 34.67
N ALA A 592 8.05 27.38 34.94
CA ALA A 592 9.07 27.44 33.90
C ALA A 592 8.99 26.19 33.01
N TRP A 593 9.40 26.33 31.74
CA TRP A 593 9.61 25.20 30.84
C TRP A 593 10.60 24.20 31.45
N ALA A 594 10.24 22.92 31.42
CA ALA A 594 11.06 21.80 31.87
C ALA A 594 10.86 20.61 30.92
N PRO A 595 11.85 19.70 30.75
CA PRO A 595 11.68 18.52 29.90
C PRO A 595 10.50 17.66 30.33
N LEU A 596 9.72 17.20 29.36
CA LEU A 596 8.63 16.25 29.54
C LEU A 596 9.18 14.89 29.99
N ALA A 597 8.64 14.34 31.07
CA ALA A 597 8.91 12.98 31.49
C ALA A 597 7.87 12.00 30.91
N ASN A 598 8.30 10.78 30.60
CA ASN A 598 7.36 9.68 30.35
C ASN A 598 6.49 9.46 31.62
N ASP A 599 5.19 9.24 31.41
CA ASP A 599 4.18 9.05 32.47
C ASP A 599 4.13 10.22 33.48
N GLN A 600 4.25 11.47 33.02
CA GLN A 600 4.30 12.65 33.88
C GLN A 600 2.94 12.96 34.54
N VAL A 601 2.77 12.48 35.78
CA VAL A 601 1.62 12.83 36.62
C VAL A 601 1.81 14.22 37.24
N LEU A 602 0.88 15.13 36.99
CA LEU A 602 0.82 16.46 37.59
C LEU A 602 0.13 16.42 38.96
N PRO A 603 0.76 16.98 40.02
CA PRO A 603 0.17 17.02 41.36
C PRO A 603 -0.91 18.11 41.46
N ALA A 604 -2.10 17.80 40.94
CA ALA A 604 -3.29 18.64 41.03
C ALA A 604 -4.18 18.20 42.20
N THR A 605 -4.71 19.15 42.98
CA THR A 605 -5.81 18.85 43.91
C THR A 605 -7.16 18.84 43.19
N PRO A 606 -8.11 17.95 43.52
CA PRO A 606 -9.43 17.91 42.88
C PRO A 606 -10.14 19.28 42.94
N GLY A 607 -10.61 19.76 41.77
CA GLY A 607 -11.24 21.08 41.63
C GLY A 607 -10.26 22.26 41.52
N GLN A 608 -9.01 22.01 41.15
CA GLN A 608 -8.02 23.04 40.82
C GLN A 608 -7.77 23.05 39.31
N ASP A 609 -8.00 24.20 38.67
CA ASP A 609 -7.75 24.35 37.22
C ASP A 609 -6.27 24.15 36.89
N VAL A 610 -6.00 23.31 35.89
CA VAL A 610 -4.65 23.06 35.36
C VAL A 610 -4.65 23.33 33.87
N ASP A 611 -4.05 24.45 33.48
CA ASP A 611 -3.66 24.71 32.08
C ASP A 611 -2.29 24.05 31.83
N VAL A 612 -2.14 23.47 30.65
CA VAL A 612 -0.94 22.74 30.22
C VAL A 612 -0.51 23.28 28.86
N GLU A 613 0.79 23.56 28.73
CA GLU A 613 1.43 23.87 27.46
C GLU A 613 2.63 22.95 27.24
N VAL A 614 2.72 22.35 26.05
CA VAL A 614 3.87 21.55 25.62
C VAL A 614 4.45 22.16 24.35
N ARG A 615 5.78 22.21 24.24
CA ARG A 615 6.52 22.90 23.20
C ARG A 615 7.59 22.02 22.56
N ASP A 616 7.71 22.11 21.25
CA ASP A 616 8.70 21.41 20.43
C ASP A 616 10.05 22.18 20.29
N GLU A 617 10.99 21.65 19.49
CA GLU A 617 12.31 22.27 19.27
C GLU A 617 12.30 23.50 18.34
N GLU A 618 11.25 23.73 17.54
CA GLU A 618 11.06 24.95 16.72
C GLU A 618 10.28 26.04 17.46
N GLY A 619 9.49 25.67 18.47
CA GLY A 619 8.78 26.54 19.40
C GLY A 619 7.27 26.63 19.21
N ASN A 620 6.62 25.73 18.46
CA ASN A 620 5.16 25.66 18.43
C ASN A 620 4.63 25.14 19.78
N ILE A 621 3.38 25.46 20.13
CA ILE A 621 2.85 25.21 21.49
C ILE A 621 1.51 24.51 21.42
N GLY A 622 1.50 23.25 21.83
CA GLY A 622 0.32 22.46 22.18
C GLY A 622 -0.32 22.95 23.47
N ARG A 623 -1.65 22.90 23.55
CA ARG A 623 -2.43 23.34 24.72
C ARG A 623 -3.48 22.32 25.10
N SER A 624 -3.62 22.09 26.41
CA SER A 624 -4.72 21.34 26.99
C SER A 624 -5.08 21.93 28.36
N SER A 625 -6.33 21.83 28.78
CA SER A 625 -6.82 22.41 30.04
C SER A 625 -7.88 21.51 30.64
N SER A 626 -7.67 21.04 31.87
CA SER A 626 -8.63 20.21 32.58
C SER A 626 -9.39 21.03 33.63
N ALA A 627 -10.72 20.98 33.55
CA ALA A 627 -11.65 21.63 34.48
C ALA A 627 -12.87 20.72 34.68
N LEU A 628 -12.82 19.83 35.69
CA LEU A 628 -13.75 18.70 35.83
C LEU A 628 -14.78 18.83 36.97
N ILE A 629 -15.88 18.11 36.75
CA ILE A 629 -17.19 18.17 37.40
C ILE A 629 -17.15 17.59 38.84
N ARG A 630 -18.14 17.92 39.69
CA ARG A 630 -18.22 17.52 41.11
C ARG A 630 -19.24 16.40 41.37
N GLY A 631 -18.92 15.37 42.15
CA GLY A 631 -19.92 14.47 42.77
C GLY A 631 -19.39 13.17 43.40
N LYS A 632 -19.96 12.73 44.55
CA LYS A 632 -19.77 11.44 45.30
C LYS A 632 -20.62 11.46 46.61
N ALA A 633 -20.80 10.44 47.47
CA ALA A 633 -20.30 9.06 47.64
C ALA A 633 -21.21 8.30 48.68
N ASP A 634 -20.80 7.08 49.10
CA ASP A 634 -21.11 6.38 50.38
C ASP A 634 -22.20 5.26 50.40
N SER A 635 -22.04 4.29 51.33
CA SER A 635 -21.64 2.93 50.90
C SER A 635 -22.10 1.74 51.79
N THR A 636 -23.36 1.67 52.25
CA THR A 636 -23.77 0.66 53.29
C THR A 636 -24.86 -0.36 52.89
N LEU A 637 -24.48 -1.53 52.35
CA LEU A 637 -25.03 -2.90 52.57
C LEU A 637 -24.44 -3.88 51.52
N GLY A 638 -24.33 -5.19 51.83
CA GLY A 638 -23.40 -6.09 51.13
C GLY A 638 -23.96 -7.25 50.29
N THR A 639 -23.03 -7.95 49.63
CA THR A 639 -23.14 -9.18 48.80
C THR A 639 -23.65 -9.05 47.35
N ALA A 640 -22.71 -8.77 46.44
CA ALA A 640 -22.70 -9.26 45.05
C ALA A 640 -21.24 -9.49 44.62
N THR A 641 -20.99 -10.37 43.63
CA THR A 641 -19.64 -10.68 43.11
C THR A 641 -19.55 -10.37 41.62
N GLY A 642 -18.63 -9.48 41.24
CA GLY A 642 -18.32 -9.09 39.87
C GLY A 642 -16.95 -8.39 39.81
N GLY A 643 -16.43 -8.17 38.60
CA GLY A 643 -15.23 -7.33 38.41
C GLY A 643 -15.56 -5.83 38.49
N CYS A 644 -14.57 -4.93 38.54
CA CYS A 644 -13.13 -5.14 38.50
C CYS A 644 -12.47 -5.21 39.90
N GLY A 645 -11.18 -5.54 39.95
CA GLY A 645 -10.42 -5.96 41.14
C GLY A 645 -10.14 -4.93 42.24
N GLY A 646 -11.04 -3.96 42.47
CA GLY A 646 -11.14 -3.16 43.67
C GLY A 646 -10.15 -1.99 43.83
N CYS A 647 -10.67 -0.85 44.27
CA CYS A 647 -9.89 0.05 45.12
C CYS A 647 -9.34 -0.75 46.32
N THR A 648 -8.26 -0.26 46.94
CA THR A 648 -7.44 -0.95 47.99
C THR A 648 -8.16 -1.08 49.36
N THR A 649 -9.42 -1.51 49.33
CA THR A 649 -10.48 -1.22 50.28
C THR A 649 -10.55 0.25 50.70
N THR A 650 -10.84 1.15 49.75
CA THR A 650 -11.53 2.45 49.98
C THR A 650 -11.80 3.19 48.66
N GLY A 651 -13.00 3.77 48.45
CA GLY A 651 -13.07 5.05 47.71
C GLY A 651 -14.09 5.33 46.60
N ASP A 652 -15.08 4.46 46.33
CA ASP A 652 -16.25 4.73 45.44
C ASP A 652 -15.94 4.96 43.93
N THR A 653 -16.49 4.18 42.99
CA THR A 653 -17.84 4.23 42.36
C THR A 653 -18.10 5.37 41.34
N ASN A 654 -18.19 4.92 40.08
CA ASN A 654 -19.19 5.22 39.03
C ASN A 654 -20.62 5.61 39.55
N PRO A 655 -21.58 6.03 38.69
CA PRO A 655 -21.52 6.14 37.21
C PRO A 655 -22.15 7.45 36.65
N ALA A 656 -22.40 7.45 35.33
CA ALA A 656 -23.75 7.57 34.75
C ALA A 656 -24.02 8.75 33.80
N LYS A 657 -24.25 8.36 32.54
CA LYS A 657 -25.44 8.67 31.71
C LYS A 657 -25.84 10.13 31.45
N ASP A 658 -25.91 10.39 30.14
CA ASP A 658 -27.09 10.87 29.43
C ASP A 658 -27.55 12.33 29.67
N ALA A 659 -28.04 13.07 28.67
CA ALA A 659 -27.95 12.90 27.21
C ALA A 659 -28.18 14.30 26.55
N THR A 660 -28.81 14.34 25.38
CA THR A 660 -29.71 15.42 24.90
C THR A 660 -29.19 16.87 24.85
N GLY A 661 -29.15 17.55 23.69
CA GLY A 661 -29.68 17.19 22.37
C GLY A 661 -30.15 18.44 21.61
N GLY A 662 -31.28 18.32 20.90
CA GLY A 662 -32.16 19.46 20.62
C GLY A 662 -31.66 20.71 19.86
N LEU A 663 -31.53 20.60 18.52
CA LEU A 663 -32.19 21.50 17.54
C LEU A 663 -31.84 23.02 17.39
N LEU A 664 -31.84 23.44 16.12
CA LEU A 664 -32.38 24.71 15.57
C LEU A 664 -31.82 26.08 16.01
N ALA A 665 -30.87 26.57 15.21
CA ALA A 665 -31.02 27.76 14.36
C ALA A 665 -31.54 29.11 14.94
N THR A 666 -30.67 30.12 14.99
CA THR A 666 -30.81 31.41 14.27
C THR A 666 -29.50 32.23 14.39
N ALA A 667 -28.73 32.43 13.32
CA ALA A 667 -28.92 33.45 12.26
C ALA A 667 -28.33 34.86 12.57
N LEU A 668 -27.03 35.03 12.25
CA LEU A 668 -26.44 36.21 11.60
C LEU A 668 -26.66 37.62 12.22
N VAL A 669 -26.14 37.86 13.42
CA VAL A 669 -25.88 39.21 13.98
C VAL A 669 -24.58 39.14 14.81
N ALA A 670 -23.58 40.03 14.72
CA ALA A 670 -23.44 41.26 13.94
C ALA A 670 -22.06 41.40 13.27
N LEU A 671 -22.08 41.55 11.95
CA LEU A 671 -21.09 42.38 11.24
C LEU A 671 -21.52 43.85 11.42
N SER A 672 -21.35 44.42 12.63
CA SER A 672 -21.72 45.82 12.92
C SER A 672 -20.95 46.39 14.13
N LEU A 673 -20.14 47.44 13.88
CA LEU A 673 -19.40 48.22 14.88
C LEU A 673 -18.26 47.40 15.56
N LEU A 674 -17.07 47.94 15.78
CA LEU A 674 -16.68 49.34 15.91
C LEU A 674 -15.50 49.73 15.01
N ALA A 675 -15.68 50.83 14.29
CA ALA A 675 -14.60 51.76 13.98
C ALA A 675 -14.99 53.14 14.52
N ILE A 676 -14.12 53.80 15.30
CA ILE A 676 -13.92 55.26 15.34
C ILE A 676 -12.81 55.64 16.34
N ARG A 677 -11.63 55.94 15.78
CA ARG A 677 -10.84 57.19 15.94
C ARG A 677 -9.59 57.02 15.04
N LYS A 678 -9.08 58.03 14.32
CA LYS A 678 -9.04 59.47 14.65
C LYS A 678 -8.70 60.38 13.43
N ARG A 679 -9.64 61.21 12.94
CA ARG A 679 -9.45 62.37 11.99
C ARG A 679 -8.98 61.98 10.56
N ARG A 680 -9.08 62.80 9.48
CA ARG A 680 -9.30 64.26 9.30
C ARG A 680 -9.85 64.59 7.88
N GLU A 681 -10.68 65.65 7.73
CA GLU A 681 -10.91 66.62 6.58
C GLU A 681 -10.52 66.24 5.11
N GLN A 682 -11.21 66.54 3.97
CA GLN A 682 -12.43 67.25 3.44
C GLN A 682 -12.63 66.79 1.94
N GLY A 683 -13.62 67.11 1.05
CA GLY A 683 -14.89 67.88 1.02
C GLY A 683 -15.44 68.11 -0.46
N THR A 684 -16.78 68.30 -0.66
CA THR A 684 -17.56 68.79 -1.87
C THR A 684 -17.36 68.15 -3.29
N SER A 685 -18.34 67.45 -3.92
CA SER A 685 -19.53 67.90 -4.76
C SER A 685 -19.21 68.24 -6.24
N ALA A 686 -20.01 68.01 -7.33
CA ALA A 686 -21.33 67.42 -7.68
C ALA A 686 -21.29 66.89 -9.17
N ASP A 687 -22.29 66.65 -10.07
CA ASP A 687 -23.78 66.83 -10.18
C ASP A 687 -24.44 65.86 -11.24
N SER A 688 -25.47 66.24 -12.04
CA SER A 688 -26.27 65.39 -13.03
C SER A 688 -26.62 66.15 -14.36
N PRO A 689 -27.63 65.81 -15.26
CA PRO A 689 -28.40 64.58 -15.58
C PRO A 689 -28.72 64.26 -17.11
N ALA A 690 -29.05 62.98 -17.44
CA ALA A 690 -30.12 62.51 -18.40
C ALA A 690 -30.05 62.76 -19.96
N PRO A 691 -31.02 62.31 -20.83
CA PRO A 691 -31.57 60.95 -21.08
C PRO A 691 -31.87 60.55 -22.58
N LEU A 692 -32.62 59.44 -22.83
CA LEU A 692 -33.41 59.01 -24.03
C LEU A 692 -32.70 58.17 -25.15
N ALA A 693 -33.33 57.20 -25.86
CA ALA A 693 -34.66 56.53 -25.72
C ALA A 693 -34.87 55.27 -26.61
N VAL A 694 -35.83 54.40 -26.21
CA VAL A 694 -36.79 53.61 -27.07
C VAL A 694 -36.17 52.48 -27.95
N ARG A 695 -36.75 51.29 -28.26
CA ARG A 695 -37.97 50.44 -28.03
C ARG A 695 -37.49 48.98 -28.35
N ALA A 696 -38.10 47.82 -28.10
CA ALA A 696 -39.19 47.17 -27.33
C ALA A 696 -38.88 45.63 -27.40
N GLY A 697 -39.64 44.59 -27.04
CA GLY A 697 -40.98 44.27 -26.49
C GLY A 697 -41.14 42.72 -26.59
N THR A 698 -41.99 41.98 -25.87
CA THR A 698 -43.11 42.31 -24.98
C THR A 698 -43.39 41.21 -23.93
N ARG A 699 -43.67 41.59 -22.66
CA ARG A 699 -44.60 40.98 -21.66
C ARG A 699 -44.43 39.48 -21.26
N ALA A 700 -44.73 39.00 -20.05
CA ALA A 700 -45.23 39.55 -18.76
C ALA A 700 -45.12 38.42 -17.69
N SER A 701 -45.20 38.60 -16.35
CA SER A 701 -45.26 39.79 -15.48
C SER A 701 -44.96 39.43 -14.00
N GLY A 702 -44.07 40.20 -13.36
CA GLY A 702 -44.15 40.55 -11.93
C GLY A 702 -43.47 39.63 -10.89
N SER A 703 -42.97 40.14 -9.75
CA SER A 703 -42.84 41.56 -9.34
C SER A 703 -41.95 41.82 -8.10
N ARG A 704 -40.99 42.78 -8.21
CA ARG A 704 -40.52 43.74 -7.16
C ARG A 704 -39.73 43.14 -5.95
N PHE A 705 -38.89 43.84 -5.17
CA PHE A 705 -38.34 45.23 -5.20
C PHE A 705 -36.92 45.35 -4.55
N HIS A 706 -36.47 46.55 -4.16
CA HIS A 706 -35.06 46.91 -3.83
C HIS A 706 -34.67 47.01 -2.33
N ALA A 707 -33.42 46.61 -2.02
CA ALA A 707 -32.31 47.26 -1.26
C ALA A 707 -32.48 48.15 0.03
N ALA A 708 -31.40 48.08 0.86
CA ALA A 708 -30.71 49.17 1.61
C ALA A 708 -30.93 49.44 3.14
N LEU A 709 -29.93 49.04 3.94
CA LEU A 709 -29.19 49.73 5.03
C LEU A 709 -29.84 50.59 6.16
N GLY A 710 -29.49 50.25 7.42
CA GLY A 710 -29.31 51.16 8.58
C GLY A 710 -30.15 50.84 9.86
N LEU A 711 -29.87 51.32 11.08
CA LEU A 711 -28.62 51.73 11.78
C LEU A 711 -28.92 52.04 13.30
N GLY A 712 -28.36 51.28 14.27
CA GLY A 712 -28.37 51.58 15.72
C GLY A 712 -29.68 51.29 16.52
N SER A 713 -29.74 51.36 17.86
CA SER A 713 -28.70 51.43 18.92
C SER A 713 -29.27 51.38 20.37
N LEU A 714 -28.48 50.84 21.32
CA LEU A 714 -28.49 51.02 22.81
C LEU A 714 -29.65 50.49 23.71
N LEU A 715 -29.28 49.52 24.56
CA LEU A 715 -29.34 49.50 26.05
C LEU A 715 -30.40 50.32 26.83
N ALA A 716 -31.12 49.63 27.72
CA ALA A 716 -31.42 50.10 29.08
C ALA A 716 -31.67 48.91 30.04
N VAL A 717 -31.23 49.01 31.30
CA VAL A 717 -31.46 48.03 32.38
C VAL A 717 -32.50 48.56 33.36
N THR A 718 -33.45 47.73 33.79
CA THR A 718 -34.06 47.82 35.14
C THR A 718 -34.74 46.49 35.52
N ALA A 719 -34.87 46.23 36.82
CA ALA A 719 -35.43 44.99 37.39
C ALA A 719 -36.75 45.23 38.14
N THR A 720 -37.31 44.16 38.73
CA THR A 720 -38.51 44.12 39.62
C THR A 720 -39.87 44.30 38.91
N SER A 721 -41.02 43.80 39.39
CA SER A 721 -41.36 42.64 40.27
C SER A 721 -42.91 42.48 40.33
N GLN A 722 -43.41 41.44 41.03
CA GLN A 722 -44.83 41.22 41.43
C GLN A 722 -45.82 40.81 40.30
N GLY A 723 -46.88 40.04 40.65
CA GLY A 723 -48.02 39.77 39.73
C GLY A 723 -48.75 38.42 39.89
N CYS A 724 -49.34 38.13 41.05
CA CYS A 724 -50.01 36.86 41.37
C CYS A 724 -51.30 36.55 40.57
N SER A 725 -51.65 35.26 40.42
CA SER A 725 -52.97 34.71 40.78
C SER A 725 -52.96 33.17 40.87
N CYS A 726 -53.99 32.55 41.49
CA CYS A 726 -54.07 31.11 41.78
C CYS A 726 -55.48 30.52 41.52
N GLY A 727 -55.55 29.18 41.34
CA GLY A 727 -56.78 28.35 41.40
C GLY A 727 -57.25 27.75 40.05
N GLY A 728 -57.80 26.52 39.98
CA GLY A 728 -57.92 25.48 41.02
C GLY A 728 -58.84 24.29 40.64
N GLU A 729 -58.59 23.13 41.28
CA GLU A 729 -59.42 21.90 41.39
C GLU A 729 -59.65 21.00 40.13
N ASP A 730 -59.98 19.72 40.39
CA ASP A 730 -59.76 18.54 39.52
C ASP A 730 -61.03 18.05 38.73
N PRO A 731 -61.12 16.82 38.16
CA PRO A 731 -60.67 16.51 36.80
C PRO A 731 -61.71 15.73 35.93
N PRO A 732 -61.40 15.44 34.64
CA PRO A 732 -61.99 14.30 33.91
C PRO A 732 -60.95 13.31 33.35
N PRO A 733 -61.32 12.02 33.12
CA PRO A 733 -60.35 10.95 32.85
C PRO A 733 -60.14 10.62 31.36
N GLY A 734 -58.99 10.00 31.03
CA GLY A 734 -58.76 9.30 29.77
C GLY A 734 -57.78 10.00 28.82
N GLY A 735 -56.49 9.93 29.15
CA GLY A 735 -55.38 10.22 28.25
C GLY A 735 -54.30 9.15 28.43
N GLU A 736 -53.53 8.88 27.37
CA GLU A 736 -52.41 7.95 27.44
C GLU A 736 -51.35 8.48 28.42
N ALA A 737 -50.68 7.58 29.15
CA ALA A 737 -49.64 7.98 30.08
C ALA A 737 -48.48 8.61 29.28
N SER A 738 -48.29 9.92 29.44
CA SER A 738 -47.14 10.63 28.89
C SER A 738 -45.87 9.87 29.25
N VAL A 739 -45.08 9.47 28.25
CA VAL A 739 -43.76 8.90 28.49
C VAL A 739 -42.91 10.06 29.00
N LEU A 740 -42.59 10.02 30.30
CA LEU A 740 -41.80 11.05 30.95
C LEU A 740 -40.35 10.57 31.11
N CYS A 741 -39.46 11.52 30.87
CA CYS A 741 -38.02 11.41 30.79
C CYS A 741 -37.36 12.39 31.79
N GLY A 742 -36.05 12.59 31.69
CA GLY A 742 -35.30 13.44 32.61
C GLY A 742 -34.86 12.68 33.85
N ALA A 743 -33.80 13.17 34.51
CA ALA A 743 -33.26 12.62 35.75
C ALA A 743 -34.27 12.45 36.91
N ASP A 744 -35.44 13.11 36.84
CA ASP A 744 -36.52 12.98 37.83
C ASP A 744 -37.80 12.30 37.28
N CYS A 745 -37.75 11.73 36.08
CA CYS A 745 -38.85 11.04 35.38
C CYS A 745 -40.14 11.89 35.21
N LYS A 746 -40.03 13.21 35.04
CA LYS A 746 -41.17 14.14 34.91
C LYS A 746 -41.11 15.11 33.73
N GLN A 747 -40.09 15.02 32.90
CA GLN A 747 -39.84 15.93 31.78
C GLN A 747 -40.36 15.31 30.48
N GLU A 748 -40.63 16.13 29.47
CA GLU A 748 -41.01 15.64 28.14
C GLU A 748 -39.79 14.99 27.48
N CYS A 749 -39.95 13.82 26.86
CA CYS A 749 -38.82 13.11 26.25
C CYS A 749 -38.32 13.82 24.99
N GLU A 750 -37.00 13.91 24.85
CA GLU A 750 -36.38 14.29 23.58
C GLU A 750 -36.62 13.22 22.50
N ALA A 751 -36.41 13.64 21.25
CA ALA A 751 -36.57 12.80 20.08
C ALA A 751 -35.78 11.49 20.22
N ALA A 752 -36.41 10.38 19.81
CA ALA A 752 -35.81 9.06 19.80
C ALA A 752 -34.42 9.05 19.18
N LEU A 753 -33.50 8.31 19.82
CA LEU A 753 -32.17 8.05 19.27
C LEU A 753 -32.27 7.45 17.87
N LYS A 754 -31.30 7.80 17.02
CA LYS A 754 -31.15 7.18 15.70
C LYS A 754 -30.28 5.91 15.81
N PRO A 755 -30.54 4.87 15.01
CA PRO A 755 -29.53 3.87 14.72
C PRO A 755 -28.34 4.53 14.01
N GLY A 756 -27.15 3.94 14.18
CA GLY A 756 -25.97 4.32 13.41
C GLY A 756 -25.92 3.57 12.08
N ILE A 757 -24.76 3.04 11.76
CA ILE A 757 -24.52 2.17 10.61
C ILE A 757 -24.86 0.74 11.04
N VAL A 758 -26.11 0.31 10.79
CA VAL A 758 -26.64 -0.98 11.29
C VAL A 758 -26.45 -2.12 10.30
N GLY A 759 -26.10 -3.30 10.82
CA GLY A 759 -25.99 -4.55 10.06
C GLY A 759 -24.59 -4.87 9.53
N ALA A 760 -23.52 -4.21 9.99
CA ALA A 760 -22.17 -4.72 9.72
C ALA A 760 -22.04 -6.16 10.26
N TYR A 761 -21.21 -7.00 9.66
CA TYR A 761 -21.17 -8.45 9.93
C TYR A 761 -22.55 -9.15 9.81
N THR A 762 -23.33 -8.78 8.79
CA THR A 762 -24.66 -9.36 8.50
C THR A 762 -24.61 -10.89 8.46
N SER A 763 -25.55 -11.50 9.17
CA SER A 763 -25.90 -12.91 9.04
C SER A 763 -27.43 -13.04 9.00
N ALA A 764 -27.95 -13.92 8.15
CA ALA A 764 -29.39 -14.10 7.98
C ALA A 764 -29.82 -15.56 8.15
N ALA A 765 -30.96 -15.78 8.79
CA ALA A 765 -31.55 -17.10 8.97
C ALA A 765 -33.07 -17.06 8.83
N LYS A 766 -33.63 -18.06 8.15
CA LYS A 766 -35.07 -18.19 7.90
C LYS A 766 -35.70 -19.16 8.90
N ALA A 767 -36.74 -18.72 9.58
CA ALA A 767 -37.50 -19.50 10.53
C ALA A 767 -38.50 -20.46 9.84
N PRO A 768 -38.98 -21.52 10.53
CA PRO A 768 -39.91 -22.51 9.95
C PRO A 768 -41.27 -21.94 9.51
N ASP A 769 -41.70 -20.81 10.06
CA ASP A 769 -42.90 -20.06 9.67
C ASP A 769 -42.72 -19.22 8.40
N GLY A 770 -41.48 -19.10 7.90
CA GLY A 770 -41.09 -18.25 6.78
C GLY A 770 -40.51 -16.89 7.17
N THR A 771 -40.50 -16.52 8.45
CA THR A 771 -39.93 -15.25 8.93
C THR A 771 -38.42 -15.21 8.69
N LEU A 772 -37.94 -14.19 7.97
CA LEU A 772 -36.52 -13.93 7.78
C LEU A 772 -35.99 -13.06 8.94
N TYR A 773 -35.11 -13.64 9.76
CA TYR A 773 -34.35 -12.91 10.77
C TYR A 773 -32.99 -12.52 10.20
N VAL A 774 -32.56 -11.29 10.52
CA VAL A 774 -31.23 -10.75 10.20
C VAL A 774 -30.58 -10.34 11.51
N ALA A 775 -29.29 -10.62 11.67
CA ALA A 775 -28.48 -10.17 12.79
C ALA A 775 -27.21 -9.48 12.28
N GLY A 776 -26.65 -8.58 13.09
CA GLY A 776 -25.40 -7.88 12.79
C GLY A 776 -25.02 -6.90 13.89
N TYR A 777 -24.07 -6.04 13.56
CA TYR A 777 -23.48 -5.01 14.41
C TYR A 777 -24.03 -3.62 14.08
N ASN A 778 -24.25 -2.79 15.09
CA ASN A 778 -24.54 -1.36 14.96
C ASN A 778 -23.27 -0.55 15.28
N ASP A 779 -22.69 0.09 14.27
CA ASP A 779 -21.53 0.99 14.40
C ASP A 779 -22.05 2.44 14.51
N ALA A 780 -22.06 3.01 15.72
CA ALA A 780 -22.78 4.25 16.00
C ALA A 780 -22.03 5.23 16.93
N LEU A 781 -21.99 6.50 16.52
CA LEU A 781 -21.55 7.64 17.34
C LEU A 781 -22.70 8.26 18.13
N LEU A 782 -22.42 8.72 19.34
CA LEU A 782 -23.38 9.45 20.18
C LEU A 782 -23.39 10.95 19.92
N SER A 783 -22.26 11.51 19.52
CA SER A 783 -22.10 12.93 19.21
C SER A 783 -21.37 13.13 17.88
N ASN A 784 -21.54 14.32 17.29
CA ASN A 784 -20.77 14.74 16.13
C ASN A 784 -19.31 15.11 16.48
N GLU A 785 -18.92 15.04 17.75
CA GLU A 785 -17.63 15.50 18.27
C GLU A 785 -16.64 14.34 18.51
N GLY A 786 -17.13 13.09 18.57
CA GLY A 786 -16.35 11.90 18.19
C GLY A 786 -15.83 11.01 19.34
N ASP A 787 -16.08 11.36 20.60
CA ASP A 787 -15.45 10.69 21.76
C ASP A 787 -16.27 9.53 22.36
N THR A 788 -17.41 9.15 21.79
CA THR A 788 -18.23 8.06 22.36
C THR A 788 -18.98 7.28 21.28
N LEU A 789 -18.61 6.00 21.13
CA LEU A 789 -19.15 5.01 20.21
C LEU A 789 -19.87 3.90 20.97
N TYR A 790 -20.94 3.33 20.40
CA TYR A 790 -21.63 2.15 20.93
C TYR A 790 -21.75 1.07 19.86
N GLY A 791 -21.11 -0.07 20.11
CA GLY A 791 -21.17 -1.26 19.29
C GLY A 791 -22.22 -2.24 19.82
N ASP A 792 -23.40 -2.27 19.23
CA ASP A 792 -24.47 -3.19 19.66
C ASP A 792 -24.58 -4.43 18.78
N LEU A 793 -24.95 -5.55 19.41
CA LEU A 793 -25.60 -6.63 18.71
C LEU A 793 -27.05 -6.21 18.41
N VAL A 794 -27.38 -6.14 17.13
CA VAL A 794 -28.74 -5.90 16.64
C VAL A 794 -29.28 -7.12 15.90
N VAL A 795 -30.56 -7.43 16.13
CA VAL A 795 -31.29 -8.48 15.42
C VAL A 795 -32.61 -7.90 14.96
N GLY A 796 -33.16 -8.36 13.85
CA GLY A 796 -34.45 -7.86 13.38
C GLY A 796 -35.15 -8.80 12.41
N ARG A 797 -36.41 -8.50 12.13
CA ARG A 797 -37.24 -9.21 11.13
C ARG A 797 -37.24 -8.42 9.83
N TYR A 798 -36.96 -9.07 8.70
CA TYR A 798 -36.98 -8.39 7.40
C TYR A 798 -38.42 -8.11 6.94
N ASP A 799 -38.79 -6.83 6.82
CA ASP A 799 -40.10 -6.39 6.36
C ASP A 799 -40.09 -6.25 4.83
N THR A 800 -40.66 -7.25 4.14
CA THR A 800 -40.72 -7.26 2.66
C THR A 800 -41.65 -6.19 2.08
N GLY A 801 -42.56 -5.60 2.89
CA GLY A 801 -43.39 -4.47 2.48
C GLY A 801 -42.63 -3.14 2.53
N LYS A 802 -41.69 -2.99 3.46
CA LYS A 802 -40.86 -1.78 3.62
C LYS A 802 -39.47 -1.87 2.98
N GLN A 803 -39.02 -3.08 2.62
CA GLN A 803 -37.66 -3.38 2.14
C GLN A 803 -36.55 -2.98 3.13
N ALA A 804 -36.82 -3.15 4.43
CA ALA A 804 -35.92 -2.81 5.53
C ALA A 804 -36.01 -3.84 6.67
N VAL A 805 -35.00 -3.89 7.54
CA VAL A 805 -35.03 -4.73 8.74
C VAL A 805 -35.69 -3.96 9.90
N GLN A 806 -36.65 -4.60 10.57
CA GLN A 806 -37.19 -4.11 11.85
C GLN A 806 -36.22 -4.49 12.97
N TRP A 807 -35.19 -3.68 13.16
CA TRP A 807 -34.13 -3.90 14.15
C TRP A 807 -34.58 -3.70 15.60
N GLU A 808 -34.14 -4.58 16.49
CA GLU A 808 -34.17 -4.48 17.95
C GLU A 808 -32.73 -4.70 18.48
N THR A 809 -32.34 -3.94 19.51
CA THR A 809 -31.03 -4.09 20.18
C THR A 809 -31.08 -5.26 21.17
N VAL A 810 -30.05 -6.11 21.16
CA VAL A 810 -30.04 -7.41 21.87
C VAL A 810 -28.98 -7.49 22.97
N ASP A 811 -27.79 -6.95 22.75
CA ASP A 811 -26.66 -6.86 23.70
C ASP A 811 -25.85 -5.60 23.35
N GLY A 812 -25.08 -5.04 24.31
CA GLY A 812 -24.34 -3.77 24.15
C GLY A 812 -25.02 -2.52 24.73
N VAL A 813 -26.27 -2.66 25.16
CA VAL A 813 -26.99 -1.63 25.94
C VAL A 813 -26.75 -1.85 27.43
N PRO A 814 -26.11 -0.90 28.16
CA PRO A 814 -25.86 -1.06 29.58
C PRO A 814 -27.17 -1.00 30.38
N ALA A 815 -27.28 -1.83 31.42
CA ALA A 815 -28.49 -1.94 32.22
C ALA A 815 -28.85 -0.61 32.90
N ARG A 816 -30.14 -0.25 32.88
CA ARG A 816 -30.64 0.96 33.53
C ARG A 816 -30.79 0.76 35.04
N GLU A 817 -30.27 1.70 35.82
CA GLU A 817 -30.46 1.72 37.26
C GLU A 817 -31.95 1.85 37.66
N PRO A 818 -32.43 1.12 38.68
CA PRO A 818 -33.83 1.16 39.09
C PRO A 818 -34.31 2.58 39.44
N ASN A 819 -35.45 2.97 38.86
CA ASN A 819 -36.12 4.27 39.02
C ASN A 819 -35.46 5.47 38.30
N THR A 820 -34.46 5.27 37.44
CA THR A 820 -33.99 6.33 36.53
C THR A 820 -34.80 6.36 35.22
N CYS A 821 -34.78 7.51 34.55
CA CYS A 821 -35.25 7.68 33.18
C CYS A 821 -34.14 8.32 32.33
N PRO A 822 -34.00 7.92 31.05
CA PRO A 822 -33.19 8.65 30.09
C PRO A 822 -33.93 9.93 29.71
N ASP A 823 -33.24 10.78 28.96
CA ASP A 823 -33.82 12.02 28.44
C ASP A 823 -34.48 11.80 27.05
N HIS A 824 -34.03 10.80 26.29
CA HIS A 824 -34.61 10.39 25.00
C HIS A 824 -35.80 9.42 25.12
N ASP A 825 -36.71 9.46 24.12
CA ASP A 825 -37.90 8.59 24.01
C ASP A 825 -37.60 7.10 24.27
N ARG A 826 -38.24 6.60 25.33
CA ARG A 826 -38.11 5.22 25.85
C ARG A 826 -38.71 4.15 24.93
N THR A 827 -39.48 4.55 23.92
CA THR A 827 -40.03 3.66 22.88
C THR A 827 -39.15 3.59 21.62
N GLY A 828 -38.14 4.47 21.53
CA GLY A 828 -37.20 4.56 20.41
C GLY A 828 -35.98 3.63 20.50
N TRP A 829 -34.97 3.93 19.67
CA TRP A 829 -33.70 3.18 19.62
C TRP A 829 -33.00 3.13 20.99
N ARG A 830 -32.38 1.99 21.31
CA ARG A 830 -31.81 1.67 22.64
C ARG A 830 -32.77 1.88 23.84
N LYS A 831 -34.07 2.16 23.63
CA LYS A 831 -35.01 2.64 24.67
C LYS A 831 -34.56 3.95 25.34
N GLY A 832 -33.83 4.78 24.58
CA GLY A 832 -33.36 6.10 25.00
C GLY A 832 -31.97 6.15 25.66
N GLU A 833 -31.28 5.03 25.87
CA GLU A 833 -29.97 4.99 26.53
C GLU A 833 -28.86 5.57 25.61
N THR A 834 -28.21 6.66 26.01
CA THR A 834 -27.00 7.14 25.28
C THR A 834 -25.70 6.57 25.81
N GLU A 835 -25.62 6.10 27.05
CA GLU A 835 -24.36 5.52 27.55
C GLU A 835 -23.95 4.27 26.77
N SER A 836 -22.68 4.19 26.35
CA SER A 836 -22.08 3.00 25.74
C SER A 836 -21.93 1.86 26.74
N GLY A 837 -22.29 0.64 26.32
CA GLY A 837 -21.99 -0.59 27.06
C GLY A 837 -20.80 -1.32 26.45
N ASP A 838 -20.76 -2.64 26.63
CA ASP A 838 -19.82 -3.53 25.95
C ASP A 838 -19.89 -3.37 24.42
N ASP A 839 -18.75 -3.31 23.73
CA ASP A 839 -18.66 -3.38 22.27
C ASP A 839 -18.85 -4.83 21.81
N VAL A 840 -20.02 -5.14 21.25
CA VAL A 840 -20.47 -6.51 20.95
C VAL A 840 -21.19 -6.62 19.61
N GLY A 841 -21.11 -7.80 18.99
CA GLY A 841 -21.84 -8.11 17.75
C GLY A 841 -20.94 -8.37 16.53
N LEU A 842 -19.62 -8.31 16.70
CA LEU A 842 -18.66 -8.58 15.62
C LEU A 842 -18.68 -10.06 15.20
N TRP A 843 -18.46 -10.29 13.90
CA TRP A 843 -18.51 -11.61 13.25
C TRP A 843 -19.76 -12.44 13.57
N THR A 844 -20.90 -11.77 13.77
CA THR A 844 -22.19 -12.37 14.13
C THR A 844 -22.59 -13.53 13.22
N SER A 845 -23.19 -14.56 13.81
CA SER A 845 -23.79 -15.70 13.10
C SER A 845 -25.11 -16.09 13.76
N ILE A 846 -26.22 -15.98 13.02
CA ILE A 846 -27.58 -16.33 13.46
C ILE A 846 -28.01 -17.69 12.90
N GLN A 847 -28.78 -18.42 13.70
CA GLN A 847 -29.55 -19.59 13.28
C GLN A 847 -30.95 -19.53 13.92
N VAL A 848 -31.94 -20.23 13.36
CA VAL A 848 -33.26 -20.39 13.96
C VAL A 848 -33.55 -21.88 14.15
N GLY A 849 -33.99 -22.29 15.34
CA GLY A 849 -34.35 -23.68 15.61
C GLY A 849 -35.71 -24.09 15.07
N SER A 850 -36.04 -25.38 15.18
CA SER A 850 -37.39 -25.89 14.90
C SER A 850 -38.47 -25.32 15.84
N ASP A 851 -38.05 -24.76 16.98
CA ASP A 851 -38.84 -23.97 17.91
C ASP A 851 -39.19 -22.55 17.41
N GLY A 852 -38.62 -22.12 16.29
CA GLY A 852 -38.76 -20.76 15.75
C GLY A 852 -37.99 -19.70 16.54
N ALA A 853 -37.19 -20.08 17.54
CA ALA A 853 -36.40 -19.16 18.34
C ALA A 853 -35.09 -18.79 17.62
N PRO A 854 -34.84 -17.49 17.32
CA PRO A 854 -33.55 -17.06 16.82
C PRO A 854 -32.48 -17.16 17.91
N ARG A 855 -31.31 -17.63 17.49
CA ARG A 855 -30.13 -17.91 18.30
C ARG A 855 -28.94 -17.26 17.59
N VAL A 856 -28.11 -16.54 18.32
CA VAL A 856 -27.02 -15.74 17.76
C VAL A 856 -25.75 -15.99 18.54
N VAL A 857 -24.64 -16.16 17.83
CA VAL A 857 -23.29 -16.16 18.42
C VAL A 857 -22.49 -15.01 17.83
N TYR A 858 -21.71 -14.34 18.66
CA TYR A 858 -21.03 -13.08 18.33
C TYR A 858 -19.83 -12.86 19.26
N TYR A 859 -18.91 -12.01 18.80
CA TYR A 859 -17.76 -11.59 19.59
C TYR A 859 -18.09 -10.32 20.39
N ASP A 860 -17.49 -10.26 21.58
CA ASP A 860 -17.40 -9.12 22.48
C ASP A 860 -15.95 -8.63 22.45
N ALA A 861 -15.73 -7.41 21.96
CA ALA A 861 -14.41 -6.82 21.79
C ALA A 861 -13.87 -6.22 23.09
N THR A 862 -14.75 -5.67 23.95
CA THR A 862 -14.42 -5.15 25.28
C THR A 862 -13.78 -6.23 26.16
N HIS A 863 -14.37 -7.43 26.16
CA HIS A 863 -13.94 -8.60 26.94
C HIS A 863 -13.16 -9.64 26.13
N LYS A 864 -12.91 -9.38 24.83
CA LYS A 864 -12.27 -10.29 23.86
C LYS A 864 -12.81 -11.73 23.94
N SER A 865 -14.14 -11.85 24.02
CA SER A 865 -14.84 -13.06 24.44
C SER A 865 -15.95 -13.46 23.46
N LEU A 866 -16.30 -14.74 23.45
CA LEU A 866 -17.40 -15.28 22.67
C LEU A 866 -18.69 -15.25 23.50
N LYS A 867 -19.69 -14.50 23.05
CA LYS A 867 -21.03 -14.44 23.67
C LYS A 867 -22.07 -15.15 22.79
N TYR A 868 -23.15 -15.58 23.44
CA TYR A 868 -24.30 -16.22 22.81
C TYR A 868 -25.58 -15.59 23.32
N ALA A 869 -26.53 -15.34 22.43
CA ALA A 869 -27.85 -14.83 22.72
C ALA A 869 -28.94 -15.72 22.11
N THR A 870 -30.07 -15.82 22.78
CA THR A 870 -31.24 -16.56 22.29
C THR A 870 -32.52 -15.87 22.74
N LYS A 871 -33.56 -15.88 21.90
CA LYS A 871 -34.87 -15.32 22.27
C LYS A 871 -35.71 -16.37 23.00
N ARG A 872 -36.27 -16.00 24.15
CA ARG A 872 -37.06 -16.85 25.05
C ARG A 872 -38.41 -16.16 25.33
N GLY A 873 -39.45 -16.58 24.61
CA GLY A 873 -40.66 -15.77 24.47
C GLY A 873 -40.33 -14.49 23.72
N ASP A 874 -40.79 -13.34 24.21
CA ASP A 874 -40.49 -12.02 23.61
C ASP A 874 -39.16 -11.41 24.10
N ALA A 875 -38.55 -11.96 25.14
CA ALA A 875 -37.29 -11.45 25.72
C ALA A 875 -36.05 -12.11 25.11
N TRP A 876 -34.97 -11.34 24.97
CA TRP A 876 -33.65 -11.87 24.68
C TRP A 876 -32.89 -12.22 25.97
N THR A 877 -32.07 -13.27 25.92
CA THR A 877 -31.12 -13.61 26.99
C THR A 877 -29.73 -13.85 26.39
N SER A 878 -28.73 -13.08 26.81
CA SER A 878 -27.31 -13.22 26.46
C SER A 878 -26.48 -13.83 27.61
N TYR A 879 -25.37 -14.48 27.28
CA TYR A 879 -24.32 -14.87 28.24
C TYR A 879 -22.96 -15.05 27.54
N VAL A 880 -21.87 -14.98 28.31
CA VAL A 880 -20.52 -15.34 27.84
C VAL A 880 -20.44 -16.86 27.67
N LEU A 881 -20.28 -17.30 26.42
CA LEU A 881 -20.11 -18.71 26.06
C LEU A 881 -18.68 -19.15 26.38
N LYS A 882 -17.68 -18.33 26.03
CA LYS A 882 -16.25 -18.59 26.33
C LYS A 882 -15.44 -17.30 26.45
N ALA A 883 -14.76 -17.14 27.58
CA ALA A 883 -13.76 -16.10 27.82
C ALA A 883 -12.32 -16.67 27.77
N PRO A 884 -11.30 -15.83 27.50
CA PRO A 884 -9.90 -16.19 27.69
C PRO A 884 -9.56 -16.41 29.17
N ALA A 885 -8.53 -17.21 29.44
CA ALA A 885 -8.02 -17.43 30.80
C ALA A 885 -7.15 -16.27 31.34
N THR A 886 -6.73 -15.35 30.47
CA THR A 886 -5.91 -14.17 30.81
C THR A 886 -6.31 -12.96 29.95
N PRO A 887 -6.07 -11.70 30.37
CA PRO A 887 -6.36 -10.50 29.55
C PRO A 887 -5.58 -10.42 28.22
N ALA A 888 -4.54 -11.23 28.09
CA ALA A 888 -3.71 -11.39 26.88
C ALA A 888 -4.34 -12.33 25.84
N GLY A 889 -5.36 -13.11 26.20
CA GLY A 889 -6.10 -13.96 25.25
C GLY A 889 -7.18 -13.18 24.49
N ASP A 890 -7.60 -13.75 23.37
CA ASP A 890 -8.59 -13.20 22.44
C ASP A 890 -9.41 -14.35 21.83
N PHE A 891 -10.67 -14.50 22.25
CA PHE A 891 -11.51 -15.67 21.99
C PHE A 891 -12.82 -15.28 21.30
N GLY A 892 -13.11 -15.89 20.15
CA GLY A 892 -14.40 -15.77 19.48
C GLY A 892 -14.37 -15.11 18.11
N ARG A 893 -13.17 -14.78 17.58
CA ARG A 893 -13.07 -14.14 16.26
C ARG A 893 -13.64 -15.03 15.15
N TYR A 894 -14.21 -14.40 14.12
CA TYR A 894 -14.79 -15.04 12.94
C TYR A 894 -15.90 -16.07 13.22
N ALA A 895 -16.54 -16.06 14.39
CA ALA A 895 -17.51 -17.07 14.84
C ALA A 895 -18.56 -17.49 13.78
N LYS A 896 -18.82 -18.80 13.67
CA LYS A 896 -19.91 -19.36 12.84
C LYS A 896 -20.67 -20.43 13.60
N MET A 897 -22.00 -20.39 13.50
CA MET A 897 -22.90 -21.36 14.11
C MET A 897 -23.66 -22.16 13.06
N VAL A 898 -23.80 -23.46 13.30
CA VAL A 898 -24.75 -24.36 12.63
C VAL A 898 -25.61 -25.07 13.68
N LEU A 899 -26.78 -25.57 13.28
CA LEU A 899 -27.60 -26.44 14.14
C LEU A 899 -27.41 -27.90 13.74
N ILE A 900 -26.98 -28.72 14.69
CA ILE A 900 -26.89 -30.17 14.56
C ILE A 900 -27.99 -30.78 15.44
N ASP A 901 -29.05 -31.26 14.80
CA ASP A 901 -30.17 -31.93 15.45
C ASP A 901 -30.80 -31.01 16.53
N ASP A 902 -31.11 -29.79 16.08
CA ASP A 902 -31.51 -28.61 16.86
C ASP A 902 -30.52 -28.08 17.91
N LYS A 903 -29.35 -28.70 18.09
CA LYS A 903 -28.33 -28.19 19.03
C LYS A 903 -27.36 -27.22 18.36
N PRO A 904 -27.13 -26.02 18.94
CA PRO A 904 -26.05 -25.14 18.52
C PRO A 904 -24.67 -25.82 18.53
N VAL A 905 -23.95 -25.68 17.41
CA VAL A 905 -22.51 -25.96 17.32
C VAL A 905 -21.84 -24.74 16.70
N VAL A 906 -20.79 -24.25 17.36
CA VAL A 906 -20.05 -23.04 16.98
C VAL A 906 -18.60 -23.39 16.68
N ALA A 907 -18.02 -22.81 15.64
CA ALA A 907 -16.57 -22.77 15.43
C ALA A 907 -16.08 -21.31 15.45
N PHE A 908 -14.90 -21.08 16.02
CA PHE A 908 -14.32 -19.74 16.18
C PHE A 908 -12.81 -19.79 16.32
N LEU A 909 -12.14 -18.67 16.03
CA LEU A 909 -10.73 -18.47 16.33
C LEU A 909 -10.56 -18.03 17.79
N ALA A 910 -9.61 -18.65 18.47
CA ALA A 910 -9.06 -18.18 19.73
C ALA A 910 -7.54 -18.09 19.67
N MET A 911 -6.97 -17.18 20.44
CA MET A 911 -5.54 -16.95 20.56
C MET A 911 -5.18 -16.66 22.02
N GLU A 912 -4.07 -17.19 22.51
CA GLU A 912 -3.58 -16.94 23.88
C GLU A 912 -2.05 -17.10 24.00
N PRO A 913 -1.42 -16.62 25.08
CA PRO A 913 0.00 -16.85 25.33
C PRO A 913 0.36 -18.35 25.33
N GLY A 914 1.26 -18.75 24.45
CA GLY A 914 1.77 -20.11 24.30
C GLY A 914 3.04 -20.36 25.11
N THR A 915 3.81 -21.37 24.70
CA THR A 915 5.09 -21.71 25.34
C THR A 915 6.28 -21.09 24.61
N GLY A 916 7.41 -20.91 25.31
CA GLY A 916 8.65 -20.41 24.69
C GLY A 916 8.59 -18.99 24.12
N GLY A 917 7.67 -18.15 24.60
CA GLY A 917 7.45 -16.79 24.09
C GLY A 917 6.67 -16.72 22.76
N LYS A 918 6.08 -17.83 22.31
CA LYS A 918 5.15 -17.90 21.19
C LYS A 918 3.70 -17.73 21.65
N ALA A 919 2.79 -17.47 20.70
CA ALA A 919 1.36 -17.59 20.91
C ALA A 919 0.88 -19.02 20.62
N LEU A 920 -0.27 -19.38 21.20
CA LEU A 920 -1.16 -20.43 20.73
C LEU A 920 -2.24 -19.76 19.88
N SER A 921 -2.47 -20.29 18.67
CA SER A 921 -3.60 -19.88 17.80
C SER A 921 -4.35 -21.13 17.38
N HIS A 922 -5.64 -21.21 17.70
CA HIS A 922 -6.44 -22.41 17.43
C HIS A 922 -7.87 -22.13 17.01
N VAL A 923 -8.41 -23.02 16.19
CA VAL A 923 -9.82 -23.06 15.80
C VAL A 923 -10.54 -24.00 16.76
N VAL A 924 -11.36 -23.42 17.63
CA VAL A 924 -12.08 -24.14 18.68
C VAL A 924 -13.52 -24.41 18.22
N VAL A 925 -14.01 -25.63 18.49
CA VAL A 925 -15.39 -26.02 18.25
C VAL A 925 -16.11 -26.22 19.59
N ALA A 926 -17.18 -25.44 19.80
CA ALA A 926 -18.06 -25.53 20.95
C ALA A 926 -19.37 -26.25 20.57
N ARG A 927 -19.83 -27.17 21.42
CA ARG A 927 -21.01 -28.01 21.18
C ARG A 927 -22.00 -27.90 22.34
N ALA A 928 -23.21 -27.43 22.08
CA ALA A 928 -24.25 -27.35 23.10
C ALA A 928 -24.77 -28.74 23.49
N SER A 929 -24.97 -28.96 24.79
CA SER A 929 -25.56 -30.18 25.33
C SER A 929 -27.06 -30.33 25.01
N SER A 930 -27.77 -29.20 24.82
CA SER A 930 -29.21 -29.12 24.55
C SER A 930 -29.53 -28.10 23.42
N PRO A 931 -30.76 -28.09 22.86
CA PRO A 931 -31.17 -27.10 21.85
C PRO A 931 -31.20 -25.65 22.33
N SER A 932 -31.56 -25.41 23.60
CA SER A 932 -31.51 -24.11 24.26
C SER A 932 -30.57 -24.19 25.47
N PRO A 933 -29.25 -24.06 25.27
CA PRO A 933 -28.29 -24.05 26.38
C PRO A 933 -28.56 -22.87 27.34
N ALA A 934 -28.43 -23.14 28.65
CA ALA A 934 -28.78 -22.18 29.70
C ALA A 934 -27.69 -21.11 29.90
N ASP A 935 -26.44 -21.52 29.84
CA ASP A 935 -25.22 -20.79 30.19
C ASP A 935 -23.99 -21.44 29.52
N GLY A 936 -22.80 -20.89 29.71
CA GLY A 936 -21.54 -21.42 29.14
C GLY A 936 -21.13 -22.81 29.64
N GLY A 937 -21.60 -23.24 30.81
CA GLY A 937 -21.38 -24.60 31.35
C GLY A 937 -22.20 -25.68 30.62
N ALA A 938 -23.20 -25.29 29.82
CA ALA A 938 -23.96 -26.21 28.97
C ALA A 938 -23.21 -26.64 27.69
N TRP A 939 -21.93 -26.26 27.51
CA TRP A 939 -21.15 -26.47 26.29
C TRP A 939 -19.88 -27.32 26.52
N ALA A 940 -19.56 -28.18 25.55
CA ALA A 940 -18.27 -28.87 25.47
C ALA A 940 -17.38 -28.21 24.41
N PHE A 941 -16.07 -28.12 24.67
CA PHE A 941 -15.08 -27.45 23.81
C PHE A 941 -13.98 -28.41 23.39
N GLU A 942 -13.54 -28.32 22.13
CA GLU A 942 -12.39 -29.06 21.60
C GLU A 942 -11.69 -28.26 20.49
N ASP A 943 -10.36 -28.40 20.39
CA ASP A 943 -9.57 -27.82 19.30
C ASP A 943 -9.78 -28.66 18.03
N ALA A 944 -10.29 -28.04 16.97
CA ALA A 944 -10.37 -28.67 15.64
C ALA A 944 -9.04 -28.60 14.89
N ALA A 945 -8.27 -27.52 15.13
CA ALA A 945 -6.95 -27.28 14.56
C ALA A 945 -6.18 -26.27 15.43
N ALA A 946 -4.86 -26.42 15.60
CA ALA A 946 -4.07 -25.55 16.48
C ALA A 946 -2.59 -25.43 16.06
N ASP A 947 -2.06 -24.20 16.02
CA ASP A 947 -0.63 -23.91 15.96
C ASP A 947 -0.11 -23.43 17.34
N LYS A 948 0.99 -24.03 17.79
CA LYS A 948 1.58 -23.84 19.13
C LYS A 948 2.89 -23.02 19.11
N ALA A 949 3.27 -22.52 17.94
CA ALA A 949 4.49 -21.76 17.67
C ALA A 949 4.19 -20.41 16.96
N ALA A 950 2.92 -20.01 16.93
CA ALA A 950 2.43 -18.80 16.29
C ALA A 950 3.18 -17.54 16.78
N PRO A 951 3.41 -16.54 15.92
CA PRO A 951 4.05 -15.29 16.31
C PRO A 951 3.38 -14.63 17.53
N CYS A 952 4.18 -14.01 18.39
CA CYS A 952 3.65 -13.09 19.38
C CYS A 952 2.89 -11.93 18.71
N ARG A 953 1.98 -11.30 19.47
CA ARG A 953 1.20 -10.13 19.05
C ARG A 953 1.18 -9.08 20.17
N VAL A 954 0.74 -7.86 19.85
CA VAL A 954 0.60 -6.77 20.84
C VAL A 954 -0.27 -7.24 22.01
N GLY A 955 0.17 -6.97 23.24
CA GLY A 955 -0.54 -7.37 24.46
C GLY A 955 -0.47 -8.86 24.83
N MET A 956 0.14 -9.73 24.01
CA MET A 956 0.36 -11.15 24.37
C MET A 956 1.64 -11.39 25.17
N CYS A 957 2.60 -10.45 25.11
CA CYS A 957 3.82 -10.51 25.91
C CYS A 957 3.59 -9.96 27.32
N THR A 958 4.17 -10.61 28.33
CA THR A 958 3.87 -10.33 29.75
C THR A 958 5.05 -9.68 30.48
N GLY A 959 4.76 -8.76 31.40
CA GLY A 959 5.79 -8.10 32.21
C GLY A 959 6.67 -7.16 31.38
N LYS A 960 7.99 -7.39 31.37
CA LYS A 960 8.98 -6.58 30.64
C LYS A 960 9.39 -7.22 29.30
N GLN A 961 8.43 -7.83 28.62
CA GLN A 961 8.64 -8.52 27.34
C GLN A 961 8.08 -7.73 26.18
N THR A 962 8.83 -7.68 25.09
CA THR A 962 8.39 -7.09 23.83
C THR A 962 8.34 -8.15 22.73
N CYS A 963 7.45 -7.96 21.76
CA CYS A 963 7.30 -8.88 20.64
C CYS A 963 8.30 -8.52 19.53
N VAL A 964 9.34 -9.33 19.35
CA VAL A 964 10.38 -9.10 18.33
C VAL A 964 9.85 -9.48 16.96
N LYS A 965 9.88 -8.55 16.00
CA LYS A 965 9.25 -8.69 14.66
C LYS A 965 9.87 -9.85 13.87
N ASP A 966 11.19 -9.97 13.89
CA ASP A 966 11.94 -10.92 13.05
C ASP A 966 11.86 -12.38 13.54
N THR A 967 11.69 -12.61 14.84
CA THR A 967 11.57 -13.96 15.44
C THR A 967 10.13 -14.34 15.77
N GLY A 968 9.24 -13.35 15.87
CA GLY A 968 7.89 -13.51 16.40
C GLY A 968 7.89 -14.09 17.81
N THR A 969 8.81 -13.69 18.68
CA THR A 969 8.88 -14.13 20.09
C THR A 969 8.81 -12.99 21.09
N CYS A 970 8.00 -13.16 22.14
CA CYS A 970 8.06 -12.35 23.35
C CYS A 970 9.44 -12.54 24.01
N THR A 971 10.20 -11.45 24.11
CA THR A 971 11.60 -11.46 24.51
C THR A 971 11.81 -10.38 25.58
N ASP A 972 12.54 -10.70 26.66
CA ASP A 972 12.80 -9.76 27.74
C ASP A 972 13.62 -8.55 27.25
N THR A 973 13.22 -7.35 27.64
CA THR A 973 13.99 -6.12 27.36
C THR A 973 15.32 -6.14 28.11
N ALA A 974 16.42 -5.87 27.40
CA ALA A 974 17.77 -5.85 27.95
C ALA A 974 18.20 -4.43 28.38
N THR A 975 19.11 -4.36 29.35
CA THR A 975 19.89 -3.15 29.65
C THR A 975 21.26 -3.26 28.99
N GLY A 976 21.70 -2.23 28.27
CA GLY A 976 23.01 -2.21 27.60
C GLY A 976 23.06 -1.43 26.28
N CYS A 977 21.93 -1.24 25.62
CA CYS A 977 21.71 -0.12 24.70
C CYS A 977 21.18 1.07 25.52
N SER A 978 21.49 2.32 25.13
CA SER A 978 20.72 3.46 25.62
C SER A 978 19.35 3.48 24.91
N PRO A 979 18.23 3.82 25.56
CA PRO A 979 16.92 3.81 24.90
C PRO A 979 16.84 4.70 23.65
N ALA A 980 17.55 5.84 23.65
CA ALA A 980 17.65 6.73 22.50
C ALA A 980 18.39 6.12 21.29
N ASP A 981 19.28 5.14 21.50
CA ASP A 981 20.12 4.56 20.44
C ASP A 981 19.32 3.69 19.45
N CYS A 982 18.18 3.15 19.88
CA CYS A 982 17.42 2.19 19.08
C CYS A 982 16.50 2.84 18.03
N GLY A 983 16.03 4.06 18.26
CA GLY A 983 15.03 4.73 17.42
C GLY A 983 13.61 4.13 17.52
N SER A 984 12.66 4.80 16.88
CA SER A 984 11.24 4.40 16.85
C SER A 984 11.03 3.01 16.23
N GLY A 985 10.07 2.25 16.77
CA GLY A 985 9.74 0.90 16.28
C GLY A 985 10.73 -0.20 16.67
N LYS A 986 11.73 0.10 17.52
CA LYS A 986 12.73 -0.87 18.00
C LYS A 986 12.83 -0.91 19.52
N ALA A 987 13.37 -2.00 20.04
CA ALA A 987 13.70 -2.13 21.46
C ALA A 987 15.04 -2.84 21.67
N CYS A 988 15.69 -2.55 22.79
CA CYS A 988 16.88 -3.27 23.24
C CYS A 988 16.48 -4.63 23.86
N VAL A 989 16.91 -5.75 23.26
CA VAL A 989 16.65 -7.10 23.76
C VAL A 989 17.94 -7.93 23.82
N ALA A 990 17.91 -9.06 24.54
CA ALA A 990 19.06 -9.95 24.70
C ALA A 990 19.20 -10.96 23.55
N VAL A 991 19.80 -10.57 22.43
CA VAL A 991 20.09 -11.47 21.30
C VAL A 991 21.38 -12.23 21.58
N ALA A 992 21.31 -13.57 21.70
CA ALA A 992 22.44 -14.45 21.99
C ALA A 992 23.32 -13.99 23.18
N GLY A 993 22.70 -13.41 24.22
CA GLY A 993 23.38 -12.88 25.40
C GLY A 993 23.98 -11.47 25.26
N LYS A 994 23.71 -10.75 24.16
CA LYS A 994 24.12 -9.36 23.95
C LYS A 994 22.91 -8.44 23.81
N ALA A 995 22.95 -7.30 24.50
CA ALA A 995 22.00 -6.21 24.31
C ALA A 995 22.07 -5.70 22.86
N THR A 996 20.95 -5.75 22.13
CA THR A 996 20.86 -5.40 20.71
C THR A 996 19.53 -4.70 20.43
N CYS A 997 19.55 -3.58 19.70
CA CYS A 997 18.34 -2.93 19.20
C CYS A 997 17.74 -3.73 18.03
N VAL A 998 16.53 -4.28 18.20
CA VAL A 998 15.81 -5.04 17.17
C VAL A 998 14.44 -4.45 16.87
N SER A 999 13.92 -4.70 15.67
CA SER A 999 12.56 -4.32 15.29
C SER A 999 11.52 -5.05 16.15
N ILE A 1000 10.50 -4.34 16.61
CA ILE A 1000 9.41 -4.90 17.43
C ILE A 1000 8.04 -4.62 16.81
N ILE A 1001 7.06 -5.45 17.17
CA ILE A 1001 5.65 -5.15 16.96
C ILE A 1001 5.25 -4.20 18.12
N ASN A 1002 5.16 -2.91 17.82
CA ASN A 1002 4.94 -1.85 18.80
C ASN A 1002 3.44 -1.70 19.15
N ALA A 1003 3.11 -1.05 20.28
CA ALA A 1003 1.73 -0.95 20.76
C ALA A 1003 0.77 -0.19 19.81
N ASN A 1004 1.33 0.65 18.92
CA ASN A 1004 0.58 1.45 17.96
C ASN A 1004 0.53 0.78 16.56
N SER A 1005 1.06 -0.44 16.41
CA SER A 1005 1.12 -1.11 15.11
C SER A 1005 -0.28 -1.55 14.67
N VAL A 1006 -0.79 -0.92 13.61
CA VAL A 1006 -2.10 -1.21 13.04
C VAL A 1006 -2.02 -2.46 12.15
N GLU A 1007 -2.43 -3.59 12.69
CA GLU A 1007 -2.49 -4.88 11.97
C GLU A 1007 -3.84 -5.00 11.22
N ALA A 1008 -3.79 -5.27 9.91
CA ALA A 1008 -5.01 -5.44 9.09
C ALA A 1008 -5.71 -6.78 9.40
N TYR A 1009 -5.14 -7.88 8.91
CA TYR A 1009 -5.59 -9.23 9.21
C TYR A 1009 -4.81 -9.79 10.43
N PRO A 1010 -5.45 -10.44 11.41
CA PRO A 1010 -4.71 -11.09 12.49
C PRO A 1010 -3.78 -12.17 11.93
N ASN A 1011 -2.49 -12.09 12.24
CA ASN A 1011 -1.47 -13.07 11.90
C ASN A 1011 -1.65 -14.35 12.74
N ALA A 1012 -2.65 -15.14 12.35
CA ALA A 1012 -3.23 -16.20 13.14
C ALA A 1012 -3.53 -17.45 12.30
N TYR A 1013 -3.45 -18.60 12.98
CA TYR A 1013 -3.89 -19.89 12.48
C TYR A 1013 -5.38 -20.03 12.82
N GLY A 1014 -6.26 -19.74 11.87
CA GLY A 1014 -7.72 -19.80 12.07
C GLY A 1014 -8.53 -18.56 11.67
N ALA A 1015 -8.00 -17.63 10.87
CA ALA A 1015 -8.81 -16.51 10.36
C ALA A 1015 -9.94 -17.00 9.42
N TYR A 1016 -11.01 -16.23 9.24
CA TYR A 1016 -12.16 -16.58 8.38
C TYR A 1016 -12.70 -18.02 8.57
N VAL A 1017 -12.97 -18.41 9.81
CA VAL A 1017 -13.57 -19.72 10.12
C VAL A 1017 -14.92 -19.88 9.41
N SER A 1018 -15.11 -20.98 8.69
CA SER A 1018 -16.40 -21.41 8.14
C SER A 1018 -16.68 -22.87 8.47
N LEU A 1019 -17.90 -23.16 8.95
CA LEU A 1019 -18.31 -24.44 9.55
C LEU A 1019 -19.51 -25.04 8.81
N ALA A 1020 -19.48 -26.35 8.52
CA ALA A 1020 -20.61 -27.08 7.94
C ALA A 1020 -20.78 -28.50 8.51
N LYS A 1021 -22.01 -29.03 8.44
CA LYS A 1021 -22.32 -30.45 8.70
C LYS A 1021 -21.82 -31.29 7.52
N THR A 1022 -21.14 -32.40 7.80
CA THR A 1022 -20.71 -33.38 6.79
C THR A 1022 -21.41 -34.72 7.01
N LYS A 1023 -21.21 -35.69 6.12
CA LYS A 1023 -21.78 -37.04 6.26
C LYS A 1023 -21.20 -37.83 7.44
N ASP A 1024 -19.93 -37.56 7.78
CA ASP A 1024 -19.17 -38.28 8.81
C ASP A 1024 -19.04 -37.49 10.13
N GLY A 1025 -19.53 -36.24 10.18
CA GLY A 1025 -19.41 -35.36 11.34
C GLY A 1025 -19.52 -33.88 10.96
N LEU A 1026 -18.41 -33.16 11.11
CA LEU A 1026 -18.27 -31.74 10.77
C LEU A 1026 -17.09 -31.52 9.81
N GLY A 1027 -17.18 -30.42 9.06
CA GLY A 1027 -16.08 -29.86 8.28
C GLY A 1027 -15.91 -28.39 8.65
N VAL A 1028 -14.67 -27.96 8.79
CA VAL A 1028 -14.28 -26.57 8.98
C VAL A 1028 -13.27 -26.20 7.92
N VAL A 1029 -13.37 -25.00 7.35
CA VAL A 1029 -12.27 -24.36 6.62
C VAL A 1029 -11.88 -23.06 7.32
N PHE A 1030 -10.61 -22.69 7.19
CA PHE A 1030 -10.08 -21.45 7.72
C PHE A 1030 -8.80 -21.04 6.99
N TYR A 1031 -8.40 -19.80 7.20
CA TYR A 1031 -7.17 -19.19 6.71
C TYR A 1031 -6.07 -19.26 7.79
N ASP A 1032 -4.90 -19.72 7.37
CA ASP A 1032 -3.67 -19.77 8.15
C ASP A 1032 -2.75 -18.65 7.66
N ARG A 1033 -2.96 -17.42 8.17
CA ARG A 1033 -2.19 -16.23 7.74
C ARG A 1033 -0.70 -16.36 8.03
N ILE A 1034 -0.33 -17.08 9.08
CA ILE A 1034 1.06 -17.30 9.48
C ILE A 1034 1.86 -17.96 8.34
N HIS A 1035 1.18 -18.68 7.46
CA HIS A 1035 1.78 -19.54 6.44
C HIS A 1035 1.16 -19.41 5.05
N GLY A 1036 0.19 -18.50 4.87
CA GLY A 1036 -0.52 -18.28 3.61
C GLY A 1036 -1.48 -19.40 3.18
N ASN A 1037 -1.85 -20.35 4.05
CA ASN A 1037 -2.59 -21.54 3.63
C ASN A 1037 -4.11 -21.43 3.79
N LEU A 1038 -4.85 -22.01 2.84
CA LEU A 1038 -6.24 -22.41 3.05
C LEU A 1038 -6.24 -23.81 3.66
N VAL A 1039 -6.78 -23.96 4.86
CA VAL A 1039 -6.74 -25.23 5.62
C VAL A 1039 -8.15 -25.78 5.82
N GLY A 1040 -8.31 -27.08 5.58
CA GLY A 1040 -9.49 -27.85 5.95
C GLY A 1040 -9.23 -28.67 7.20
N ALA A 1041 -10.19 -28.69 8.14
CA ALA A 1041 -10.23 -29.63 9.25
C ALA A 1041 -11.49 -30.48 9.15
N GLN A 1042 -11.33 -31.80 9.05
CA GLN A 1042 -12.45 -32.75 9.04
C GLN A 1042 -12.53 -33.49 10.37
N GLN A 1043 -13.74 -33.61 10.92
CA GLN A 1043 -14.01 -34.52 12.02
C GLN A 1043 -14.47 -35.88 11.47
N ALA A 1044 -13.80 -36.95 11.87
CA ALA A 1044 -14.18 -38.33 11.56
C ALA A 1044 -13.93 -39.23 12.78
N GLY A 1045 -14.91 -40.05 13.16
CA GLY A 1045 -14.78 -40.99 14.28
C GLY A 1045 -14.43 -40.34 15.63
N GLY A 1046 -14.85 -39.09 15.86
CA GLY A 1046 -14.52 -38.32 17.06
C GLY A 1046 -13.09 -37.77 17.12
N LYS A 1047 -12.36 -37.77 16.00
CA LYS A 1047 -11.03 -37.14 15.87
C LYS A 1047 -11.05 -36.09 14.77
N TRP A 1048 -10.24 -35.05 14.95
CA TRP A 1048 -9.98 -34.04 13.93
C TRP A 1048 -8.74 -34.40 13.11
N THR A 1049 -8.73 -34.03 11.82
CA THR A 1049 -7.58 -34.15 10.94
C THR A 1049 -7.54 -32.94 10.02
N THR A 1050 -6.39 -32.23 10.04
CA THR A 1050 -6.12 -31.02 9.26
C THR A 1050 -5.37 -31.35 7.97
N PHE A 1051 -5.70 -30.66 6.89
CA PHE A 1051 -5.04 -30.79 5.59
C PHE A 1051 -5.08 -29.46 4.83
N ILE A 1052 -4.02 -29.16 4.08
CA ILE A 1052 -3.96 -27.98 3.20
C ILE A 1052 -4.88 -28.24 1.99
N LEU A 1053 -5.66 -27.22 1.63
CA LEU A 1053 -6.59 -27.24 0.50
C LEU A 1053 -6.00 -26.50 -0.72
N ASP A 1054 -5.41 -25.34 -0.49
CA ASP A 1054 -4.57 -24.56 -1.42
C ASP A 1054 -3.46 -23.87 -0.61
N GLY A 1055 -2.35 -23.51 -1.25
CA GLY A 1055 -1.17 -22.88 -0.61
C GLY A 1055 0.09 -23.74 -0.68
N GLU A 1056 0.78 -23.92 0.44
CA GLU A 1056 2.08 -24.59 0.54
C GLU A 1056 2.05 -26.05 0.03
N THR A 1057 3.09 -26.41 -0.74
CA THR A 1057 3.31 -27.78 -1.22
C THR A 1057 4.59 -28.40 -0.62
N GLY A 1058 4.53 -29.67 -0.22
CA GLY A 1058 5.68 -30.38 0.36
C GLY A 1058 5.47 -30.76 1.84
N SER A 1059 6.54 -30.74 2.63
CA SER A 1059 6.50 -31.02 4.07
C SER A 1059 7.47 -30.13 4.84
N ARG A 1060 6.96 -29.54 5.93
CA ARG A 1060 7.70 -28.64 6.83
C ARG A 1060 8.74 -29.38 7.67
N ASP A 1061 8.37 -30.50 8.25
CA ASP A 1061 9.26 -31.39 9.01
C ASP A 1061 10.46 -31.84 8.17
N GLN A 1062 10.24 -32.06 6.87
CA GLN A 1062 11.27 -32.47 5.91
C GLN A 1062 12.00 -31.27 5.26
N LYS A 1063 11.59 -30.03 5.54
CA LYS A 1063 12.07 -28.80 4.89
C LYS A 1063 11.97 -28.82 3.36
N THR A 1064 10.97 -29.54 2.84
CA THR A 1064 10.61 -29.60 1.41
C THR A 1064 9.43 -28.68 1.07
N ALA A 1065 8.83 -28.07 2.10
CA ALA A 1065 7.85 -27.00 2.01
C ALA A 1065 8.27 -25.91 1.00
N LYS A 1066 7.39 -25.66 0.02
CA LYS A 1066 7.39 -24.50 -0.86
C LYS A 1066 6.06 -23.80 -0.70
N ASP A 1067 6.10 -22.61 -0.11
CA ASP A 1067 5.05 -21.62 -0.24
C ASP A 1067 4.72 -21.44 -1.75
N THR A 1068 3.43 -21.51 -2.10
CA THR A 1068 2.94 -21.26 -3.46
C THR A 1068 2.00 -20.06 -3.55
N GLY A 1069 1.73 -19.42 -2.42
CA GLY A 1069 1.03 -18.15 -2.33
C GLY A 1069 0.13 -18.02 -1.11
N ASP A 1070 -0.17 -16.77 -0.77
CA ASP A 1070 -1.14 -16.39 0.26
C ASP A 1070 -2.57 -16.64 -0.25
N VAL A 1071 -3.29 -17.58 0.38
CA VAL A 1071 -4.63 -18.04 -0.02
C VAL A 1071 -5.50 -18.39 1.20
N GLY A 1072 -6.79 -18.05 1.11
CA GLY A 1072 -7.79 -18.41 2.13
C GLY A 1072 -8.55 -17.22 2.73
N VAL A 1073 -8.19 -15.99 2.38
CA VAL A 1073 -8.94 -14.78 2.78
C VAL A 1073 -10.41 -14.92 2.39
N GLY A 1074 -11.34 -14.59 3.29
CA GLY A 1074 -12.79 -14.69 3.01
C GLY A 1074 -13.30 -16.11 2.72
N ALA A 1075 -12.66 -17.15 3.26
CA ALA A 1075 -13.03 -18.54 3.01
C ALA A 1075 -14.45 -18.90 3.49
N HIS A 1076 -15.21 -19.58 2.63
CA HIS A 1076 -16.53 -20.12 2.94
C HIS A 1076 -16.69 -21.56 2.47
N LEU A 1077 -17.33 -22.38 3.31
CA LEU A 1077 -17.59 -23.80 3.09
C LEU A 1077 -19.10 -24.05 3.02
N THR A 1078 -19.54 -24.79 2.01
CA THR A 1078 -20.84 -25.47 1.98
C THR A 1078 -20.67 -26.90 1.48
N VAL A 1079 -21.47 -27.83 1.99
CA VAL A 1079 -21.40 -29.26 1.64
C VAL A 1079 -22.63 -29.63 0.82
N GLY A 1080 -22.42 -30.24 -0.35
CA GLY A 1080 -23.51 -30.72 -1.21
C GLY A 1080 -24.14 -32.02 -0.73
N ASP A 1081 -25.32 -32.36 -1.27
CA ASP A 1081 -26.05 -33.60 -0.94
C ASP A 1081 -25.26 -34.88 -1.28
N ASP A 1082 -24.33 -34.80 -2.24
CA ASP A 1082 -23.38 -35.87 -2.59
C ASP A 1082 -22.28 -36.05 -1.52
N GLY A 1083 -22.05 -35.05 -0.66
CA GLY A 1083 -21.02 -35.00 0.37
C GLY A 1083 -19.74 -34.29 -0.06
N THR A 1084 -19.69 -33.73 -1.28
CA THR A 1084 -18.59 -32.89 -1.75
C THR A 1084 -18.62 -31.56 -1.02
N TRP A 1085 -17.45 -31.10 -0.55
CA TRP A 1085 -17.31 -29.76 0.00
C TRP A 1085 -17.07 -28.80 -1.15
N HIS A 1086 -17.78 -27.69 -1.15
CA HIS A 1086 -17.59 -26.55 -2.04
C HIS A 1086 -16.96 -25.44 -1.22
N VAL A 1087 -15.78 -24.98 -1.63
CA VAL A 1087 -15.01 -23.95 -0.92
C VAL A 1087 -14.72 -22.79 -1.86
N SER A 1088 -15.12 -21.58 -1.46
CA SER A 1088 -14.74 -20.32 -2.12
C SER A 1088 -13.84 -19.51 -1.19
N TYR A 1089 -12.86 -18.79 -1.76
CA TYR A 1089 -11.83 -18.04 -1.02
C TYR A 1089 -11.09 -17.08 -1.95
N VAL A 1090 -10.36 -16.11 -1.39
CA VAL A 1090 -9.50 -15.17 -2.11
C VAL A 1090 -8.02 -15.54 -1.95
N SER A 1091 -7.22 -15.22 -2.96
CA SER A 1091 -5.75 -15.24 -2.89
C SER A 1091 -5.18 -13.84 -2.70
N GLY A 1092 -4.49 -13.60 -1.58
CA GLY A 1092 -3.86 -12.31 -1.25
C GLY A 1092 -2.61 -11.96 -2.08
N LEU A 1093 -2.16 -12.84 -3.00
CA LEU A 1093 -1.12 -12.48 -3.98
C LEU A 1093 -1.68 -11.87 -5.28
N ASP A 1094 -2.85 -12.33 -5.70
CA ASP A 1094 -3.43 -11.96 -7.00
C ASP A 1094 -4.88 -11.49 -6.92
N GLU A 1095 -5.40 -11.22 -5.71
CA GLU A 1095 -6.74 -10.68 -5.45
C GLU A 1095 -7.84 -11.34 -6.30
N SER A 1096 -7.70 -12.65 -6.52
CA SER A 1096 -8.62 -13.46 -7.31
C SER A 1096 -9.53 -14.27 -6.40
N LEU A 1097 -10.82 -14.28 -6.75
CA LEU A 1097 -11.77 -15.22 -6.19
C LEU A 1097 -11.49 -16.60 -6.80
N ARG A 1098 -11.23 -17.56 -5.94
CA ARG A 1098 -10.95 -18.96 -6.28
C ARG A 1098 -12.03 -19.88 -5.71
N TYR A 1099 -12.15 -21.04 -6.31
CA TYR A 1099 -13.05 -22.11 -5.91
C TYR A 1099 -12.31 -23.46 -5.97
N LEU A 1100 -12.59 -24.36 -5.03
CA LEU A 1100 -12.25 -25.78 -5.16
C LEU A 1100 -13.34 -26.69 -4.58
N SER A 1101 -13.33 -27.94 -5.05
CA SER A 1101 -14.11 -29.04 -4.45
C SER A 1101 -13.24 -29.96 -3.62
N VAL A 1102 -13.71 -30.39 -2.45
CA VAL A 1102 -13.10 -31.49 -1.68
C VAL A 1102 -14.00 -32.71 -1.74
N THR A 1103 -13.47 -33.84 -2.20
CA THR A 1103 -14.20 -35.12 -2.26
C THR A 1103 -13.37 -36.20 -1.55
N ALA A 1104 -13.98 -36.90 -0.58
CA ALA A 1104 -13.33 -37.93 0.23
C ALA A 1104 -11.97 -37.47 0.85
N GLY A 1105 -11.93 -36.26 1.41
CA GLY A 1105 -10.75 -35.69 2.06
C GLY A 1105 -9.62 -35.25 1.11
N LYS A 1106 -9.88 -35.17 -0.20
CA LYS A 1106 -8.92 -34.69 -1.20
C LYS A 1106 -9.45 -33.44 -1.89
N ALA A 1107 -8.66 -32.36 -1.85
CA ALA A 1107 -8.92 -31.18 -2.67
C ALA A 1107 -8.70 -31.49 -4.16
N GLY A 1108 -9.56 -30.95 -5.01
CA GLY A 1108 -9.31 -30.81 -6.44
C GLY A 1108 -8.46 -29.58 -6.74
N THR A 1109 -8.04 -29.43 -7.99
CA THR A 1109 -7.29 -28.25 -8.45
C THR A 1109 -8.13 -26.96 -8.24
N PRO A 1110 -7.54 -25.89 -7.70
CA PRO A 1110 -8.15 -24.56 -7.68
C PRO A 1110 -8.60 -24.07 -9.06
N GLU A 1111 -9.83 -23.56 -9.13
CA GLU A 1111 -10.40 -22.87 -10.27
C GLU A 1111 -10.46 -21.36 -9.98
N VAL A 1112 -9.96 -20.52 -10.88
CA VAL A 1112 -10.18 -19.07 -10.79
C VAL A 1112 -11.60 -18.76 -11.26
N VAL A 1113 -12.37 -18.12 -10.37
CA VAL A 1113 -13.78 -17.74 -10.59
C VAL A 1113 -13.85 -16.35 -11.19
N ASP A 1114 -13.26 -15.37 -10.49
CA ASP A 1114 -13.13 -13.98 -10.90
C ASP A 1114 -11.67 -13.55 -10.67
N ASN A 1115 -11.01 -13.03 -11.70
CA ASN A 1115 -9.63 -12.58 -11.66
C ASN A 1115 -9.50 -11.05 -11.56
N GLY A 1116 -10.61 -10.36 -11.29
CA GLY A 1116 -10.67 -8.91 -11.18
C GLY A 1116 -10.54 -8.15 -12.49
N SER A 1117 -10.48 -8.82 -13.66
CA SER A 1117 -10.22 -8.15 -14.95
C SER A 1117 -11.47 -7.67 -15.69
N GLY A 1118 -12.65 -8.24 -15.41
CA GLY A 1118 -13.90 -7.88 -16.10
C GLY A 1118 -15.17 -8.51 -15.51
N VAL A 1119 -16.33 -8.10 -16.02
CA VAL A 1119 -17.67 -8.64 -15.70
C VAL A 1119 -18.53 -8.66 -16.97
N ASP A 1120 -19.53 -9.55 -17.07
CA ASP A 1120 -20.41 -9.67 -18.25
C ASP A 1120 -19.65 -9.80 -19.60
N GLY A 1121 -18.46 -10.43 -19.56
CA GLY A 1121 -17.57 -10.60 -20.72
C GLY A 1121 -16.83 -9.34 -21.18
N LYS A 1122 -16.84 -8.25 -20.40
CA LYS A 1122 -16.17 -6.98 -20.71
C LYS A 1122 -15.06 -6.68 -19.69
N PRO A 1123 -13.86 -6.27 -20.11
CA PRO A 1123 -12.83 -5.82 -19.18
C PRO A 1123 -13.22 -4.48 -18.52
N PHE A 1124 -12.74 -4.22 -17.31
CA PHE A 1124 -12.94 -2.92 -16.67
C PHE A 1124 -12.12 -1.82 -17.35
N PRO A 1125 -12.65 -0.59 -17.45
CA PRO A 1125 -11.96 0.51 -18.12
C PRO A 1125 -10.77 1.08 -17.33
N ASP A 1126 -10.70 0.84 -16.02
CA ASP A 1126 -9.60 1.28 -15.15
C ASP A 1126 -8.56 0.19 -14.80
N GLY A 1127 -8.72 -1.03 -15.32
CA GLY A 1127 -7.80 -2.16 -15.09
C GLY A 1127 -8.31 -3.14 -14.03
N LYS A 1128 -7.41 -3.78 -13.30
CA LYS A 1128 -7.80 -4.84 -12.33
C LYS A 1128 -8.50 -4.28 -11.09
N HIS A 1129 -9.49 -5.03 -10.59
CA HIS A 1129 -10.21 -4.83 -9.32
C HIS A 1129 -9.81 -5.87 -8.27
N VAL A 1130 -9.91 -5.52 -6.98
CA VAL A 1130 -9.90 -6.44 -5.82
C VAL A 1130 -11.27 -7.09 -5.70
N VAL A 1131 -11.33 -8.42 -5.78
CA VAL A 1131 -12.60 -9.17 -5.86
C VAL A 1131 -12.59 -10.45 -5.04
N GLY A 1132 -13.74 -10.77 -4.46
CA GLY A 1132 -14.00 -12.04 -3.78
C GLY A 1132 -14.24 -11.92 -2.27
N ASP A 1133 -14.14 -10.72 -1.70
CA ASP A 1133 -14.41 -10.48 -0.28
C ASP A 1133 -15.81 -10.98 0.15
N ASP A 1134 -15.88 -11.55 1.35
CA ASP A 1134 -17.02 -12.31 1.88
C ASP A 1134 -17.63 -13.30 0.88
N SER A 1135 -16.80 -14.10 0.19
CA SER A 1135 -17.32 -15.11 -0.74
C SER A 1135 -18.31 -16.07 -0.06
N TRP A 1136 -19.46 -16.31 -0.68
CA TRP A 1136 -20.49 -17.23 -0.19
C TRP A 1136 -20.93 -18.16 -1.32
N VAL A 1137 -20.33 -19.36 -1.38
CA VAL A 1137 -20.68 -20.42 -2.33
C VAL A 1137 -21.93 -21.21 -1.90
N VAL A 1138 -22.85 -21.46 -2.86
CA VAL A 1138 -24.01 -22.35 -2.71
C VAL A 1138 -24.22 -23.25 -3.94
N PRO A 1139 -24.67 -24.51 -3.76
CA PRO A 1139 -25.23 -25.34 -4.82
C PRO A 1139 -26.47 -24.71 -5.47
N GLN A 1140 -26.54 -24.73 -6.80
CA GLN A 1140 -27.70 -24.26 -7.57
C GLN A 1140 -27.98 -25.20 -8.76
N GLY A 1141 -28.95 -26.10 -8.59
CA GLY A 1141 -29.30 -27.08 -9.61
C GLY A 1141 -28.15 -28.06 -9.88
N SER A 1142 -27.63 -28.09 -11.11
CA SER A 1142 -26.45 -28.87 -11.50
C SER A 1142 -25.14 -28.07 -11.46
N GLY A 1143 -25.17 -26.83 -10.96
CA GLY A 1143 -24.03 -25.92 -10.85
C GLY A 1143 -23.89 -25.31 -9.46
N LEU A 1144 -23.11 -24.24 -9.38
CA LEU A 1144 -22.83 -23.45 -8.18
C LEU A 1144 -23.06 -21.97 -8.48
N ALA A 1145 -23.55 -21.22 -7.49
CA ALA A 1145 -23.44 -19.78 -7.44
C ALA A 1145 -22.47 -19.39 -6.32
N ILE A 1146 -21.64 -18.37 -6.56
CA ILE A 1146 -20.83 -17.73 -5.52
C ILE A 1146 -21.23 -16.26 -5.50
N TYR A 1147 -21.69 -15.76 -4.35
CA TYR A 1147 -21.95 -14.34 -4.13
C TYR A 1147 -20.74 -13.74 -3.41
N TYR A 1148 -20.32 -12.55 -3.80
CA TYR A 1148 -19.08 -11.95 -3.30
C TYR A 1148 -19.04 -10.45 -3.60
N GLN A 1149 -18.15 -9.74 -2.93
CA GLN A 1149 -17.92 -8.33 -3.17
C GLN A 1149 -16.81 -8.08 -4.21
N ASP A 1150 -17.00 -7.02 -5.00
CA ASP A 1150 -15.90 -6.22 -5.56
C ASP A 1150 -15.65 -5.01 -4.64
N ALA A 1151 -14.48 -4.98 -4.01
CA ALA A 1151 -14.12 -3.94 -3.03
C ALA A 1151 -13.53 -2.67 -3.69
N THR A 1152 -13.24 -2.74 -4.98
CA THR A 1152 -12.78 -1.64 -5.83
C THR A 1152 -13.98 -0.82 -6.35
N ALA A 1153 -15.10 -1.45 -6.71
CA ALA A 1153 -16.34 -0.76 -7.12
C ALA A 1153 -17.42 -0.69 -6.03
N GLY A 1154 -17.30 -1.46 -4.95
CA GLY A 1154 -18.28 -1.50 -3.86
C GLY A 1154 -19.56 -2.30 -4.15
N THR A 1155 -19.58 -3.05 -5.26
CA THR A 1155 -20.77 -3.76 -5.75
C THR A 1155 -20.81 -5.21 -5.30
N LEU A 1156 -22.00 -5.72 -4.97
CA LEU A 1156 -22.26 -7.16 -4.89
C LEU A 1156 -22.21 -7.79 -6.29
N ARG A 1157 -21.55 -8.95 -6.40
CA ARG A 1157 -21.47 -9.76 -7.62
C ARG A 1157 -22.02 -11.16 -7.39
N VAL A 1158 -22.34 -11.84 -8.49
CA VAL A 1158 -22.59 -13.28 -8.52
C VAL A 1158 -21.79 -13.94 -9.64
N ALA A 1159 -21.14 -15.06 -9.32
CA ALA A 1159 -20.52 -15.96 -10.27
C ALA A 1159 -21.36 -17.24 -10.34
N THR A 1160 -22.12 -17.42 -11.42
CA THR A 1160 -22.89 -18.65 -11.68
C THR A 1160 -22.10 -19.58 -12.58
N SER A 1161 -22.06 -20.87 -12.26
CA SER A 1161 -21.33 -21.86 -13.07
C SER A 1161 -22.21 -22.81 -13.88
N ALA A 1162 -21.71 -23.19 -15.05
CA ALA A 1162 -22.23 -24.26 -15.87
C ALA A 1162 -21.15 -25.33 -16.12
N GLN A 1163 -21.53 -26.62 -16.06
CA GLN A 1163 -20.67 -27.69 -16.60
C GLN A 1163 -20.61 -27.60 -18.12
N ALA A 1164 -19.41 -27.71 -18.67
CA ALA A 1164 -19.15 -27.81 -20.10
C ALA A 1164 -18.23 -29.01 -20.40
N ALA A 1165 -18.22 -29.44 -21.66
CA ALA A 1165 -17.30 -30.48 -22.14
C ALA A 1165 -15.85 -29.95 -22.19
N GLY A 1166 -15.17 -29.96 -21.04
CA GLY A 1166 -13.83 -29.42 -20.84
C GLY A 1166 -13.56 -28.87 -19.45
N GLY A 1167 -14.61 -28.63 -18.64
CA GLY A 1167 -14.47 -28.12 -17.27
C GLY A 1167 -15.72 -27.38 -16.77
N ARG A 1168 -15.60 -26.72 -15.62
CA ARG A 1168 -16.58 -25.74 -15.16
C ARG A 1168 -16.32 -24.41 -15.87
N THR A 1169 -17.39 -23.72 -16.27
CA THR A 1169 -17.32 -22.36 -16.83
C THR A 1169 -18.07 -21.41 -15.91
N TRP A 1170 -17.46 -20.26 -15.60
CA TRP A 1170 -18.01 -19.24 -14.70
C TRP A 1170 -18.55 -18.06 -15.50
N THR A 1171 -19.76 -17.60 -15.15
CA THR A 1171 -20.39 -16.40 -15.71
C THR A 1171 -20.55 -15.37 -14.60
N LEU A 1172 -19.94 -14.20 -14.76
CA LEU A 1172 -19.84 -13.14 -13.75
C LEU A 1172 -20.83 -12.03 -14.06
N LYS A 1173 -21.64 -11.63 -13.08
CA LYS A 1173 -22.58 -10.51 -13.15
C LYS A 1173 -22.47 -9.60 -11.94
N THR A 1174 -22.70 -8.30 -12.14
CA THR A 1174 -22.95 -7.35 -11.06
C THR A 1174 -24.44 -7.37 -10.68
N LEU A 1175 -24.76 -7.42 -9.39
CA LEU A 1175 -26.13 -7.28 -8.90
C LEU A 1175 -26.44 -5.80 -8.67
N VAL A 1176 -27.55 -5.31 -9.23
CA VAL A 1176 -27.87 -3.87 -9.25
C VAL A 1176 -28.38 -3.41 -7.89
N GLN A 1177 -27.58 -2.57 -7.22
CA GLN A 1177 -27.87 -2.01 -5.91
C GLN A 1177 -27.92 -0.47 -6.03
N PRO A 1178 -29.12 0.14 -6.17
CA PRO A 1178 -29.21 1.57 -6.50
C PRO A 1178 -28.71 2.48 -5.36
N ASN A 1179 -27.86 3.44 -5.73
CA ASN A 1179 -27.36 4.56 -4.91
C ASN A 1179 -26.54 4.19 -3.66
N LYS A 1180 -25.98 2.97 -3.57
CA LYS A 1180 -25.38 2.45 -2.33
C LYS A 1180 -24.06 1.71 -2.59
N PHE A 1181 -23.07 1.90 -1.71
CA PHE A 1181 -21.89 1.03 -1.64
C PHE A 1181 -22.28 -0.20 -0.82
N ALA A 1182 -22.57 -1.31 -1.50
CA ALA A 1182 -23.49 -2.33 -1.00
C ALA A 1182 -22.97 -3.77 -1.08
N GLY A 1183 -21.65 -3.96 -1.19
CA GLY A 1183 -21.05 -5.29 -1.33
C GLY A 1183 -20.94 -6.14 -0.06
N PHE A 1184 -20.95 -5.57 1.16
CA PHE A 1184 -20.50 -6.33 2.35
C PHE A 1184 -21.48 -7.42 2.80
N PHE A 1185 -20.90 -8.48 3.38
CA PHE A 1185 -21.59 -9.53 4.14
C PHE A 1185 -22.80 -10.15 3.42
N PRO A 1186 -22.66 -10.64 2.16
CA PRO A 1186 -23.71 -11.36 1.47
C PRO A 1186 -24.03 -12.67 2.20
N SER A 1187 -25.29 -12.82 2.64
CA SER A 1187 -25.81 -14.01 3.30
C SER A 1187 -27.00 -14.55 2.50
N VAL A 1188 -26.87 -15.77 1.98
CA VAL A 1188 -27.88 -16.38 1.09
C VAL A 1188 -29.06 -16.93 1.90
N VAL A 1189 -30.29 -16.56 1.53
CA VAL A 1189 -31.50 -17.07 2.19
C VAL A 1189 -31.73 -18.53 1.80
N ALA A 1190 -31.64 -19.43 2.77
CA ALA A 1190 -31.79 -20.87 2.55
C ALA A 1190 -33.10 -21.22 1.80
N GLY A 1191 -32.96 -21.87 0.65
CA GLY A 1191 -34.07 -22.31 -0.21
C GLY A 1191 -34.64 -21.26 -1.17
N GLU A 1192 -34.07 -20.04 -1.23
CA GLU A 1192 -34.54 -18.97 -2.14
C GLU A 1192 -33.38 -18.32 -2.91
N PRO A 1193 -33.60 -17.88 -4.17
CA PRO A 1193 -32.62 -17.07 -4.91
C PRO A 1193 -32.67 -15.61 -4.41
N LYS A 1194 -32.22 -15.41 -3.17
CA LYS A 1194 -32.17 -14.10 -2.51
C LYS A 1194 -30.92 -13.98 -1.65
N VAL A 1195 -30.29 -12.81 -1.69
CA VAL A 1195 -29.11 -12.47 -0.89
C VAL A 1195 -29.46 -11.30 0.01
N VAL A 1196 -29.21 -11.47 1.30
CA VAL A 1196 -29.20 -10.39 2.28
C VAL A 1196 -27.80 -9.78 2.25
N ASN A 1197 -27.67 -8.46 2.10
CA ASN A 1197 -26.37 -7.78 2.17
C ASN A 1197 -26.46 -6.50 3.01
N PHE A 1198 -25.34 -6.13 3.64
CA PHE A 1198 -25.19 -4.81 4.23
C PHE A 1198 -24.88 -3.78 3.14
N TRP A 1199 -25.25 -2.51 3.38
CA TRP A 1199 -24.88 -1.40 2.53
C TRP A 1199 -24.61 -0.13 3.34
N ARG A 1200 -23.74 0.73 2.79
CA ARG A 1200 -23.40 2.06 3.32
C ARG A 1200 -23.52 3.12 2.22
N GLN A 1201 -23.84 4.35 2.59
CA GLN A 1201 -23.96 5.50 1.70
C GLN A 1201 -23.54 6.77 2.43
N THR A 1202 -22.74 7.60 1.78
CA THR A 1202 -22.36 8.95 2.25
C THR A 1202 -23.26 9.99 1.58
N ASP A 1203 -23.86 10.90 2.34
CA ASP A 1203 -24.50 12.10 1.78
C ASP A 1203 -23.48 13.25 1.80
N LYS A 1204 -23.08 13.74 0.63
CA LYS A 1204 -22.08 14.81 0.51
C LYS A 1204 -22.64 16.21 0.80
N ALA A 1205 -23.97 16.38 0.83
CA ALA A 1205 -24.62 17.65 1.15
C ALA A 1205 -24.84 17.81 2.65
N THR A 1206 -25.16 16.74 3.39
CA THR A 1206 -25.30 16.78 4.86
C THR A 1206 -24.03 16.35 5.62
N LYS A 1207 -23.13 15.60 4.97
CA LYS A 1207 -21.96 14.91 5.54
C LYS A 1207 -22.30 13.75 6.50
N ASP A 1208 -23.54 13.30 6.45
CA ASP A 1208 -23.98 12.07 7.13
C ASP A 1208 -23.45 10.83 6.41
N ILE A 1209 -23.33 9.74 7.16
CA ILE A 1209 -23.16 8.39 6.62
C ILE A 1209 -24.28 7.54 7.19
N VAL A 1210 -24.97 6.79 6.33
CA VAL A 1210 -26.04 5.87 6.70
C VAL A 1210 -25.70 4.47 6.20
N GLY A 1211 -26.14 3.44 6.92
CA GLY A 1211 -26.06 2.07 6.47
C GLY A 1211 -27.12 1.19 7.13
N ASP A 1212 -27.54 0.18 6.39
CA ASP A 1212 -28.58 -0.78 6.78
C ASP A 1212 -28.39 -2.07 5.95
N VAL A 1213 -29.35 -2.98 6.00
CA VAL A 1213 -29.39 -4.20 5.21
C VAL A 1213 -30.42 -4.12 4.08
N THR A 1214 -30.22 -4.89 3.02
CA THR A 1214 -31.12 -4.96 1.86
C THR A 1214 -31.18 -6.40 1.32
N LEU A 1215 -32.31 -6.76 0.71
CA LEU A 1215 -32.57 -8.10 0.16
C LEU A 1215 -32.59 -8.03 -1.38
N VAL A 1216 -31.57 -8.58 -2.03
CA VAL A 1216 -31.38 -8.52 -3.49
C VAL A 1216 -31.78 -9.85 -4.15
N GLN A 1217 -32.28 -9.78 -5.39
CA GLN A 1217 -32.56 -10.94 -6.24
C GLN A 1217 -31.53 -11.01 -7.40
N PRO A 1218 -30.92 -12.18 -7.70
CA PRO A 1218 -29.94 -12.36 -8.78
C PRO A 1218 -30.50 -12.43 -10.22
#